data_AF-A0A9Q6YCM2-F1
#
_entry.id   AF-A0A9Q6YCM2-F1
#
_cell.length_a   1.000
_cell.length_b   1.000
_cell.length_c   1.000
_cell.angle_alpha   90.00
_cell.angle_beta   90.00
_cell.angle_gamma   90.00
#
_symmetry.space_group_name_H-M   'P 1'
#
loop_
_entity.id
_entity.type
_entity.pdbx_description
1 polymer ?
#
loop_
_entity_poly.entity_id
_entity_poly.type
_entity_poly.pdbx_seq_one_letter_code
_entity_poly.pdbx_strand_id
1 'polypeptide(L)'
;MFPMTCIAATLASLMCFATLAVAAGNSITPKRLLEQAKGLPADFEEHLFDVPLAVQVERDSQLVGEALIVLSRDDRITLLEFTDYNESQISPNERDIWADHLKQGTPLGACTSKCPEQLLAIHYNLENSMVSLLTEKAEQQFQQSQYYDLPIDGSTGLILRNQLNLTGGQQEYLGGRYGLEASSSLGKWTQTLNLQLNRIGGPQENQIRHAVYSAYTQRELPGSFLRLGYFIPGSEGLTRQIRTLGDNPDTAFGVMYGSSDSLSITLPKPSIYPIYVTPNRQATAQIYRNGVLINTQPVAAGLQSLDTRPLPGGIYEVQVRLVEDDQVSSTTTELVYKPSNWRNLDNPWRYNLFAGRESTLLSNWDDKASGEMTAGGAVNYLLHPRVVLGVSGRQVKGNVQWGTSIDWTLSGAVGFYANLYQTKNHGTGVDLNSQYNYGTGSIIFTHNRSWLDTRDTYETLPDGTYLRPKTAYLGQVSRSSASLNHRFGVRNTFSARLSHSDGYTQGYGLDLGWTQMTHLFGSDGNWRLSVFDRPASLSSANTRNRGFDLSFSLALGGPGERWSASLGSRTSRDGERNNNASLSYSKDLKDHTLQSVAATANIDAYGIGLNGRTSFQLDAFGGDLFLQRSSYNGNFSGGLNLDSTVALSGSKLAMTSQPGGQGAGLIVDVESDVADIDLRADDLSGSSTVLRPGRNFIPITAYKNSSVSFDFQGTDVPAAAIQPPRTRYHLNKGGVGYRKIRRNGEPQHQHRKRFRLYGRRAQLVFKAGVQRWQQHGVCAYFNSGNRLQAGRHTRRSAAQ
;
A
#
# COMPACT_ATOMS: atom_id res chain seq x y z
N MET A 1 32.92 -13.44 -28.99
CA MET A 1 33.77 -13.40 -27.78
C MET A 1 34.42 -12.03 -27.74
N PHE A 2 33.99 -11.14 -26.84
CA PHE A 2 34.60 -9.82 -26.61
C PHE A 2 35.53 -9.91 -25.39
N PRO A 3 36.71 -9.25 -25.38
CA PRO A 3 37.68 -9.42 -24.31
C PRO A 3 37.22 -8.70 -23.03
N MET A 4 37.22 -9.45 -21.92
CA MET A 4 36.78 -9.05 -20.57
C MET A 4 37.61 -7.92 -19.92
N THR A 5 38.57 -7.32 -20.63
CA THR A 5 39.58 -6.42 -20.04
C THR A 5 39.10 -4.98 -19.82
N CYS A 6 38.00 -4.54 -20.45
CA CYS A 6 37.49 -3.16 -20.26
C CYS A 6 36.54 -2.99 -19.05
N ILE A 7 36.05 -4.08 -18.45
CA ILE A 7 35.09 -4.01 -17.32
C ILE A 7 35.83 -3.87 -15.97
N ALA A 8 37.07 -4.36 -15.86
CA ALA A 8 37.86 -4.25 -14.64
C ALA A 8 38.37 -2.81 -14.37
N ALA A 9 38.65 -2.04 -15.41
CA ALA A 9 39.22 -0.69 -15.28
C ALA A 9 38.20 0.35 -14.75
N THR A 10 36.91 0.15 -15.01
CA THR A 10 35.83 1.02 -14.50
C THR A 10 35.49 0.75 -13.04
N LEU A 11 35.69 -0.48 -12.54
CA LEU A 11 35.49 -0.85 -11.14
C LEU A 11 36.59 -0.32 -10.20
N ALA A 12 37.82 -0.15 -10.69
CA ALA A 12 38.94 0.34 -9.86
C ALA A 12 38.91 1.86 -9.62
N SER A 13 38.24 2.64 -10.49
CA SER A 13 38.26 4.11 -10.42
C SER A 13 37.23 4.72 -9.45
N LEU A 14 36.30 3.91 -8.91
CA LEU A 14 35.21 4.35 -8.02
C LEU A 14 35.51 4.17 -6.52
N MET A 15 36.66 3.60 -6.14
CA MET A 15 37.00 3.28 -4.74
C MET A 15 37.83 4.34 -4.00
N CYS A 16 38.22 5.46 -4.62
CA CYS A 16 39.15 6.43 -3.99
C CYS A 16 38.52 7.70 -3.38
N PHE A 17 37.19 7.85 -3.31
CA PHE A 17 36.57 9.05 -2.72
C PHE A 17 35.48 8.72 -1.70
N ALA A 18 35.87 8.24 -0.52
CA ALA A 18 34.99 8.25 0.66
C ALA A 18 35.80 8.05 1.97
N THR A 19 36.53 9.07 2.40
CA THR A 19 36.99 9.21 3.79
C THR A 19 36.71 10.62 4.29
N LEU A 20 36.37 10.74 5.59
CA LEU A 20 35.92 11.92 6.38
C LEU A 20 34.39 12.07 6.45
N ALA A 21 33.71 12.20 7.60
CA ALA A 21 34.07 12.21 9.02
C ALA A 21 32.78 11.92 9.83
N VAL A 22 32.90 11.31 11.02
CA VAL A 22 31.83 11.19 12.03
C VAL A 22 32.34 11.87 13.31
N ALA A 23 31.58 12.83 13.83
CA ALA A 23 31.85 13.49 15.11
C ALA A 23 30.84 13.05 16.18
N ALA A 24 31.31 13.07 17.42
CA ALA A 24 30.83 12.38 18.62
C ALA A 24 29.43 12.75 19.14
N GLY A 25 28.77 11.77 19.74
CA GLY A 25 27.59 11.97 20.61
C GLY A 25 28.00 12.14 22.08
N ASN A 26 27.34 13.06 22.78
CA ASN A 26 27.49 13.27 24.23
C ASN A 26 26.53 12.32 24.98
N SER A 27 27.06 11.55 25.94
CA SER A 27 26.27 10.75 26.89
C SER A 27 25.95 11.57 28.16
N ILE A 28 24.68 11.54 28.59
CA ILE A 28 24.16 12.22 29.79
C ILE A 28 24.02 11.18 30.91
N THR A 29 24.56 11.46 32.10
CA THR A 29 24.43 10.63 33.30
C THR A 29 23.06 10.89 33.99
N PRO A 30 22.30 9.87 34.42
CA PRO A 30 20.98 10.07 35.01
C PRO A 30 21.04 10.63 36.45
N LYS A 31 20.26 11.69 36.72
CA LYS A 31 20.10 12.34 38.04
C LYS A 31 19.07 11.63 38.93
N ARG A 32 19.21 11.74 40.26
CA ARG A 32 18.28 11.16 41.26
C ARG A 32 16.90 11.85 41.22
N LEU A 33 15.83 11.16 41.62
CA LEU A 33 14.44 11.66 41.55
C LEU A 33 14.26 12.97 42.36
N LEU A 34 14.84 13.06 43.55
CA LEU A 34 14.88 14.31 44.35
C LEU A 34 15.63 15.46 43.67
N GLU A 35 16.58 15.18 42.79
CA GLU A 35 17.29 16.21 42.02
C GLU A 35 16.51 16.63 40.76
N GLN A 36 15.63 15.78 40.25
CA GLN A 36 14.66 16.13 39.19
C GLN A 36 13.53 17.00 39.74
N ALA A 37 13.13 16.78 41.00
CA ALA A 37 12.10 17.58 41.68
C ALA A 37 12.62 18.94 42.19
N LYS A 38 13.94 19.16 42.28
CA LYS A 38 14.55 20.43 42.69
C LYS A 38 14.27 21.53 41.65
N GLY A 39 13.27 22.35 41.92
CA GLY A 39 12.85 23.47 41.08
C GLY A 39 11.33 23.52 40.84
N LEU A 40 10.58 22.53 41.30
CA LEU A 40 9.12 22.51 41.24
C LEU A 40 8.51 23.31 42.39
N PRO A 41 7.33 23.95 42.20
CA PRO A 41 6.60 24.62 43.28
C PRO A 41 6.31 23.66 44.45
N ALA A 42 6.37 24.15 45.70
CA ALA A 42 6.21 23.33 46.90
C ALA A 42 4.89 22.54 46.93
N ASP A 43 3.80 23.11 46.38
CA ASP A 43 2.49 22.46 46.27
C ASP A 43 2.48 21.25 45.32
N PHE A 44 3.46 21.13 44.42
CA PHE A 44 3.56 20.03 43.44
C PHE A 44 4.30 18.81 44.00
N GLU A 45 5.19 19.01 44.98
CA GLU A 45 5.95 17.93 45.63
C GLU A 45 5.03 17.03 46.48
N GLU A 46 3.96 17.61 47.05
CA GLU A 46 2.91 16.86 47.79
C GLU A 46 2.02 15.99 46.89
N HIS A 47 2.03 16.23 45.58
CA HIS A 47 1.24 15.49 44.59
C HIS A 47 2.07 14.54 43.72
N LEU A 48 3.36 14.38 44.03
CA LEU A 48 4.27 13.50 43.30
C LEU A 48 4.61 12.23 44.08
N PHE A 49 4.71 12.32 45.40
CA PHE A 49 5.08 11.20 46.27
C PHE A 49 3.85 10.65 46.99
N ASP A 50 3.84 9.33 47.19
CA ASP A 50 2.83 8.60 47.97
C ASP A 50 1.38 8.71 47.42
N VAL A 51 1.23 9.08 46.15
CA VAL A 51 -0.04 9.13 45.41
C VAL A 51 -0.01 8.27 44.14
N PRO A 52 -1.16 7.75 43.66
CA PRO A 52 -1.23 7.03 42.39
C PRO A 52 -0.94 7.92 41.18
N LEU A 53 0.04 7.53 40.37
CA LEU A 53 0.44 8.20 39.14
C LEU A 53 0.21 7.27 37.95
N ALA A 54 -0.43 7.78 36.90
CA ALA A 54 -0.54 7.09 35.62
C ALA A 54 0.75 7.28 34.82
N VAL A 55 1.37 6.18 34.41
CA VAL A 55 2.67 6.17 33.75
C VAL A 55 2.72 5.16 32.63
N GLN A 56 3.58 5.42 31.65
CA GLN A 56 3.95 4.45 30.64
C GLN A 56 5.14 3.63 31.13
N VAL A 57 5.06 2.31 31.10
CA VAL A 57 6.18 1.42 31.44
C VAL A 57 6.78 0.85 30.17
N GLU A 58 8.07 1.06 29.97
CA GLU A 58 8.83 0.57 28.83
C GLU A 58 10.00 -0.28 29.27
N ARG A 59 10.33 -1.29 28.47
CA ARG A 59 11.55 -2.11 28.61
C ARG A 59 12.36 -1.97 27.34
N ASP A 60 13.58 -1.45 27.45
CA ASP A 60 14.47 -1.17 26.31
C ASP A 60 13.79 -0.39 25.16
N SER A 61 12.98 0.63 25.50
CA SER A 61 12.14 1.41 24.57
C SER A 61 10.98 0.65 23.90
N GLN A 62 10.60 -0.53 24.42
CA GLN A 62 9.40 -1.26 24.03
C GLN A 62 8.33 -1.13 25.12
N LEU A 63 7.08 -0.84 24.73
CA LEU A 63 5.99 -0.74 25.68
C LEU A 63 5.75 -2.08 26.41
N VAL A 64 5.79 -2.06 27.73
CA VAL A 64 5.32 -3.14 28.61
C VAL A 64 3.81 -2.99 28.86
N GLY A 65 3.38 -1.75 29.10
CA GLY A 65 1.98 -1.38 29.29
C GLY A 65 1.85 -0.01 29.97
N GLU A 66 0.64 0.52 29.98
CA GLU A 66 0.28 1.67 30.81
C GLU A 66 -0.07 1.18 32.22
N ALA A 67 0.34 1.92 33.24
CA ALA A 67 0.26 1.50 34.63
C ALA A 67 -0.09 2.62 35.60
N LEU A 68 -0.68 2.24 36.73
CA LEU A 68 -0.77 3.07 37.92
C LEU A 68 0.35 2.67 38.90
N ILE A 69 1.20 3.63 39.27
CA ILE A 69 2.33 3.43 40.18
C ILE A 69 2.26 4.39 41.36
N VAL A 70 3.04 4.12 42.40
CA VAL A 70 3.32 5.06 43.50
C VAL A 70 4.83 5.26 43.60
N LEU A 71 5.26 6.52 43.67
CA LEU A 71 6.65 6.89 43.94
C LEU A 71 6.79 7.28 45.41
N SER A 72 7.84 6.78 46.05
CA SER A 72 8.15 7.03 47.45
C SER A 72 9.36 7.95 47.60
N ARG A 73 9.45 8.63 48.74
CA ARG A 73 10.52 9.60 49.02
C ARG A 73 11.90 8.96 49.20
N ASP A 74 11.99 7.63 49.32
CA ASP A 74 13.23 6.86 49.35
C ASP A 74 13.64 6.31 47.95
N ASP A 75 13.19 6.98 46.88
CA ASP A 75 13.47 6.64 45.48
C ASP A 75 12.98 5.22 45.09
N ARG A 76 11.85 4.74 45.63
CA ARG A 76 11.24 3.47 45.18
C ARG A 76 9.98 3.69 44.36
N ILE A 77 9.79 2.81 43.39
CA ILE A 77 8.59 2.68 42.59
C ILE A 77 7.82 1.42 42.98
N THR A 78 6.52 1.57 43.22
CA THR A 78 5.61 0.44 43.48
C THR A 78 4.50 0.44 42.44
N LEU A 79 4.35 -0.68 41.72
CA LEU A 79 3.24 -0.87 40.78
C LEU A 79 1.96 -1.22 41.55
N LEU A 80 0.87 -0.51 41.28
CA LEU A 80 -0.47 -0.86 41.75
C LEU A 80 -1.12 -1.86 40.78
N GLU A 81 -1.28 -1.43 39.52
CA GLU A 81 -1.84 -2.24 38.44
C GLU A 81 -1.40 -1.72 37.07
N PHE A 82 -1.46 -2.60 36.08
CA PHE A 82 -1.39 -2.22 34.66
C PHE A 82 -2.81 -2.01 34.13
N THR A 83 -3.02 -0.89 33.44
CA THR A 83 -4.33 -0.44 32.95
C THR A 83 -4.55 -0.79 31.48
N ASP A 84 -3.50 -0.81 30.65
CA ASP A 84 -3.57 -1.22 29.23
C ASP A 84 -2.27 -1.90 28.74
N TYR A 85 -2.40 -2.81 27.78
CA TYR A 85 -1.34 -3.54 27.10
C TYR A 85 -1.46 -3.55 25.57
N ASN A 86 -2.43 -2.83 24.97
CA ASN A 86 -2.85 -3.01 23.57
C ASN A 86 -1.76 -2.75 22.51
N GLU A 87 -0.63 -2.13 22.86
CA GLU A 87 0.53 -1.92 21.98
C GLU A 87 1.81 -2.63 22.47
N SER A 88 1.73 -3.36 23.58
CA SER A 88 2.88 -4.06 24.14
C SER A 88 3.21 -5.31 23.32
N GLN A 89 4.44 -5.33 22.79
CA GLN A 89 5.00 -6.48 22.05
C GLN A 89 5.63 -7.51 22.99
N ILE A 90 5.57 -7.29 24.31
CA ILE A 90 6.15 -8.15 25.33
C ILE A 90 5.18 -9.28 25.65
N SER A 91 5.71 -10.52 25.74
CA SER A 91 4.89 -11.71 25.99
C SER A 91 4.15 -11.62 27.33
N PRO A 92 2.94 -12.21 27.47
CA PRO A 92 2.20 -12.17 28.73
C PRO A 92 3.02 -12.67 29.93
N ASN A 93 3.79 -13.76 29.76
CA ASN A 93 4.63 -14.32 30.80
C ASN A 93 5.75 -13.37 31.25
N GLU A 94 6.37 -12.64 30.31
CA GLU A 94 7.38 -11.65 30.64
C GLU A 94 6.77 -10.40 31.30
N ARG A 95 5.56 -10.00 30.89
CA ARG A 95 4.82 -8.92 31.57
C ARG A 95 4.48 -9.28 33.01
N ASP A 96 4.10 -10.52 33.29
CA ASP A 96 3.82 -10.98 34.64
C ASP A 96 5.08 -10.91 35.52
N ILE A 97 6.26 -11.24 34.98
CA ILE A 97 7.55 -11.08 35.67
C ILE A 97 7.81 -9.61 36.02
N TRP A 98 7.60 -8.68 35.07
CA TRP A 98 7.77 -7.24 35.33
C TRP A 98 6.76 -6.72 36.35
N ALA A 99 5.50 -7.15 36.25
CA ALA A 99 4.45 -6.78 37.18
C ALA A 99 4.78 -7.24 38.61
N ASP A 100 5.16 -8.50 38.77
CA ASP A 100 5.47 -9.09 40.07
C ASP A 100 6.72 -8.47 40.70
N HIS A 101 7.69 -8.08 39.87
CA HIS A 101 8.88 -7.38 40.34
C HIS A 101 8.54 -5.96 40.83
N LEU A 102 7.82 -5.16 40.03
CA LEU A 102 7.49 -3.78 40.38
C LEU A 102 6.47 -3.66 41.53
N LYS A 103 5.60 -4.65 41.73
CA LYS A 103 4.67 -4.69 42.88
C LYS A 103 5.37 -4.81 44.24
N GLN A 104 6.62 -5.30 44.26
CA GLN A 104 7.38 -5.48 45.51
C GLN A 104 7.98 -4.18 46.05
N GLY A 105 7.85 -3.06 45.31
CA GLY A 105 8.43 -1.77 45.67
C GLY A 105 9.93 -1.73 45.39
N THR A 106 10.31 -1.48 44.14
CA THR A 106 11.69 -1.58 43.65
C THR A 106 12.43 -0.24 43.71
N PRO A 107 13.70 -0.19 44.13
CA PRO A 107 14.48 1.05 44.07
C PRO A 107 14.74 1.50 42.63
N LEU A 108 14.66 2.81 42.38
CA LEU A 108 15.06 3.45 41.13
C LEU A 108 16.59 3.53 41.05
N GLY A 109 17.14 3.40 39.83
CA GLY A 109 18.57 3.35 39.56
C GLY A 109 19.06 1.94 39.21
N ALA A 110 20.35 1.68 39.43
CA ALA A 110 20.96 0.40 39.07
C ALA A 110 20.39 -0.76 39.90
N CYS A 111 20.01 -1.85 39.24
CA CYS A 111 19.55 -3.06 39.90
C CYS A 111 20.74 -3.85 40.45
N THR A 112 20.81 -4.01 41.76
CA THR A 112 21.96 -4.62 42.46
C THR A 112 21.62 -5.96 43.14
N SER A 113 20.34 -6.31 43.29
CA SER A 113 19.91 -7.58 43.88
C SER A 113 18.54 -8.01 43.34
N LYS A 114 18.36 -9.32 43.10
CA LYS A 114 17.12 -9.93 42.57
C LYS A 114 16.61 -9.30 41.27
N CYS A 115 17.49 -9.16 40.28
CA CYS A 115 17.20 -8.55 38.98
C CYS A 115 16.62 -9.59 38.00
N PRO A 116 15.31 -9.58 37.69
CA PRO A 116 14.74 -10.47 36.69
C PRO A 116 15.23 -10.11 35.28
N GLU A 117 15.24 -11.07 34.35
CA GLU A 117 15.50 -10.83 32.93
C GLU A 117 16.74 -9.97 32.62
N GLN A 118 17.80 -10.08 33.44
CA GLN A 118 19.03 -9.29 33.29
C GLN A 118 18.79 -7.78 33.36
N LEU A 119 17.84 -7.35 34.19
CA LEU A 119 17.58 -5.94 34.49
C LEU A 119 18.84 -5.25 35.03
N LEU A 120 19.27 -4.17 34.36
CA LEU A 120 20.40 -3.34 34.72
C LEU A 120 19.98 -2.11 35.52
N ALA A 121 18.90 -1.44 35.13
CA ALA A 121 18.43 -0.23 35.81
C ALA A 121 16.95 0.04 35.60
N ILE A 122 16.34 0.72 36.56
CA ILE A 122 15.00 1.29 36.45
C ILE A 122 15.11 2.81 36.52
N HIS A 123 14.54 3.50 35.55
CA HIS A 123 14.54 4.95 35.51
C HIS A 123 13.11 5.48 35.46
N TYR A 124 12.82 6.52 36.23
CA TYR A 124 11.59 7.29 36.10
C TYR A 124 11.92 8.66 35.53
N ASN A 125 11.24 9.01 34.43
CA ASN A 125 11.29 10.31 33.80
C ASN A 125 10.02 11.09 34.16
N LEU A 126 10.19 12.14 34.97
CA LEU A 126 9.11 13.00 35.42
C LEU A 126 8.47 13.82 34.29
N GLU A 127 9.24 14.24 33.28
CA GLU A 127 8.75 15.07 32.17
C GLU A 127 7.73 14.31 31.31
N ASN A 128 7.98 13.03 31.09
CA ASN A 128 7.18 12.18 30.21
C ASN A 128 6.27 11.20 30.96
N SER A 129 6.25 11.23 32.31
CA SER A 129 5.55 10.25 33.15
C SER A 129 5.84 8.81 32.71
N MET A 130 7.12 8.48 32.55
CA MET A 130 7.56 7.22 31.95
C MET A 130 8.53 6.47 32.86
N VAL A 131 8.32 5.17 33.00
CA VAL A 131 9.20 4.23 33.68
C VAL A 131 9.95 3.43 32.61
N SER A 132 11.27 3.52 32.58
CA SER A 132 12.13 2.76 31.67
C SER A 132 12.90 1.69 32.42
N LEU A 133 12.71 0.44 32.02
CA LEU A 133 13.42 -0.74 32.46
C LEU A 133 14.54 -1.02 31.44
N LEU A 134 15.78 -0.90 31.86
CA LEU A 134 16.95 -1.16 31.02
C LEU A 134 17.50 -2.55 31.32
N THR A 135 17.64 -3.41 30.32
CA THR A 135 18.21 -4.76 30.47
C THR A 135 19.54 -4.92 29.76
N GLU A 136 20.30 -5.98 30.02
CA GLU A 136 21.51 -6.32 29.25
C GLU A 136 21.25 -6.53 27.75
N LYS A 137 19.98 -6.71 27.36
CA LYS A 137 19.55 -6.90 25.96
C LYS A 137 19.25 -5.58 25.24
N ALA A 138 19.39 -4.41 25.86
CA ALA A 138 19.06 -3.12 25.23
C ALA A 138 19.85 -2.84 23.94
N GLU A 139 21.10 -3.32 23.84
CA GLU A 139 21.91 -3.18 22.63
C GLU A 139 21.69 -4.28 21.59
N GLN A 140 21.00 -5.37 21.96
CA GLN A 140 20.48 -6.30 20.98
C GLN A 140 19.30 -5.61 20.32
N GLN A 141 19.44 -5.26 19.04
CA GLN A 141 18.37 -4.66 18.26
C GLN A 141 17.18 -5.61 18.26
N PHE A 142 16.25 -5.42 19.21
CA PHE A 142 15.05 -6.24 19.36
C PHE A 142 14.35 -6.21 18.00
N GLN A 143 14.34 -7.37 17.33
CA GLN A 143 13.58 -7.54 16.11
C GLN A 143 12.12 -7.37 16.48
N GLN A 144 11.58 -6.16 16.29
CA GLN A 144 10.14 -5.95 16.15
C GLN A 144 9.62 -7.09 15.29
N SER A 145 8.65 -7.86 15.77
CA SER A 145 8.21 -9.08 15.09
C SER A 145 7.86 -8.73 13.64
N GLN A 146 8.75 -9.10 12.71
CA GLN A 146 8.57 -8.76 11.31
C GLN A 146 7.47 -9.61 10.67
N TYR A 147 7.00 -10.63 11.41
CA TYR A 147 6.04 -11.64 10.97
C TYR A 147 4.84 -11.69 11.93
N TYR A 148 3.66 -11.85 11.36
CA TYR A 148 2.46 -12.23 12.11
C TYR A 148 2.52 -13.69 12.53
N ASP A 149 1.98 -14.00 13.71
CA ASP A 149 1.79 -15.38 14.15
C ASP A 149 0.69 -16.07 13.34
N LEU A 150 0.82 -17.39 13.17
CA LEU A 150 -0.21 -18.20 12.54
C LEU A 150 -1.39 -18.44 13.51
N PRO A 151 -2.65 -18.36 13.04
CA PRO A 151 -3.82 -18.77 13.81
C PRO A 151 -3.71 -20.23 14.29
N ILE A 152 -3.80 -20.43 15.61
CA ILE A 152 -3.63 -21.75 16.25
C ILE A 152 -4.67 -22.76 15.73
N ASP A 153 -5.92 -22.33 15.65
CA ASP A 153 -7.07 -23.14 15.21
C ASP A 153 -7.25 -23.13 13.68
N GLY A 154 -6.44 -22.33 12.98
CA GLY A 154 -6.65 -22.03 11.57
C GLY A 154 -7.89 -21.15 11.34
N SER A 155 -8.42 -21.17 10.13
CA SER A 155 -9.65 -20.44 9.81
C SER A 155 -10.46 -21.15 8.73
N THR A 156 -11.69 -20.69 8.56
CA THR A 156 -12.57 -21.10 7.47
C THR A 156 -13.10 -19.88 6.74
N GLY A 157 -13.42 -20.04 5.46
CA GLY A 157 -14.07 -19.00 4.68
C GLY A 157 -13.68 -19.07 3.21
N LEU A 158 -14.41 -18.32 2.41
CA LEU A 158 -14.16 -18.17 0.98
C LEU A 158 -14.41 -16.72 0.59
N ILE A 159 -13.45 -16.11 -0.08
CA ILE A 159 -13.53 -14.80 -0.70
C ILE A 159 -13.43 -14.99 -2.21
N LEU A 160 -14.42 -14.51 -2.94
CA LEU A 160 -14.48 -14.50 -4.40
C LEU A 160 -14.43 -13.05 -4.85
N ARG A 161 -13.49 -12.72 -5.72
CA ARG A 161 -13.40 -11.43 -6.38
C ARG A 161 -13.72 -11.60 -7.86
N ASN A 162 -14.65 -10.78 -8.31
CA ASN A 162 -15.16 -10.79 -9.67
C ASN A 162 -14.77 -9.46 -10.32
N GLN A 163 -14.13 -9.54 -11.48
CA GLN A 163 -13.71 -8.37 -12.25
C GLN A 163 -14.26 -8.51 -13.66
N LEU A 164 -15.00 -7.51 -14.12
CA LEU A 164 -15.49 -7.45 -15.49
C LEU A 164 -14.98 -6.16 -16.14
N ASN A 165 -14.22 -6.32 -17.23
CA ASN A 165 -13.77 -5.22 -18.07
C ASN A 165 -14.41 -5.39 -19.45
N LEU A 166 -15.07 -4.37 -19.95
CA LEU A 166 -15.68 -4.35 -21.29
C LEU A 166 -15.17 -3.13 -22.05
N THR A 167 -14.92 -3.30 -23.35
CA THR A 167 -14.48 -2.20 -24.23
C THR A 167 -15.10 -2.37 -25.62
N GLY A 168 -15.47 -1.28 -26.27
CA GLY A 168 -15.94 -1.31 -27.66
C GLY A 168 -16.25 0.09 -28.19
N GLY A 169 -16.61 0.17 -29.47
CA GLY A 169 -16.78 1.46 -30.14
C GLY A 169 -17.29 1.39 -31.57
N GLN A 170 -17.34 2.54 -32.23
CA GLN A 170 -17.60 2.67 -33.65
C GLN A 170 -16.41 2.11 -34.42
N GLN A 171 -16.66 1.09 -35.25
CA GLN A 171 -15.62 0.32 -35.94
C GLN A 171 -14.64 -0.39 -34.98
N GLU A 172 -15.10 -0.72 -33.77
CA GLU A 172 -14.39 -1.56 -32.81
C GLU A 172 -15.36 -2.63 -32.29
N TYR A 173 -14.95 -3.89 -32.32
CA TYR A 173 -15.78 -4.97 -31.79
C TYR A 173 -15.79 -4.95 -30.27
N LEU A 174 -16.93 -5.38 -29.70
CA LEU A 174 -17.03 -5.56 -28.25
C LEU A 174 -16.03 -6.64 -27.78
N GLY A 175 -15.02 -6.18 -27.07
CA GLY A 175 -14.09 -6.99 -26.31
C GLY A 175 -14.43 -6.99 -24.83
N GLY A 176 -13.99 -8.02 -24.13
CA GLY A 176 -14.18 -8.10 -22.69
C GLY A 176 -13.32 -9.13 -21.99
N ARG A 177 -13.12 -8.92 -20.69
CA ARG A 177 -12.41 -9.81 -19.76
C ARG A 177 -13.25 -9.99 -18.51
N TYR A 178 -13.46 -11.24 -18.12
CA TYR A 178 -13.96 -11.62 -16.82
C TYR A 178 -12.87 -12.34 -16.04
N GLY A 179 -12.44 -11.76 -14.92
CA GLY A 179 -11.50 -12.36 -13.98
C GLY A 179 -12.23 -12.84 -12.73
N LEU A 180 -11.96 -14.08 -12.32
CA LEU A 180 -12.42 -14.65 -11.06
C LEU A 180 -11.20 -15.06 -10.23
N GLU A 181 -11.06 -14.44 -9.06
CA GLU A 181 -10.05 -14.80 -8.07
C GLU A 181 -10.76 -15.35 -6.83
N ALA A 182 -10.47 -16.59 -6.47
CA ALA A 182 -10.98 -17.20 -5.24
C ALA A 182 -9.84 -17.43 -4.25
N SER A 183 -10.05 -17.05 -3.00
CA SER A 183 -9.18 -17.39 -1.88
C SER A 183 -10.02 -17.99 -0.76
N SER A 184 -9.70 -19.22 -0.39
CA SER A 184 -10.39 -19.97 0.67
C SER A 184 -9.41 -20.31 1.78
N SER A 185 -9.91 -20.37 3.01
CA SER A 185 -9.21 -20.97 4.12
C SER A 185 -9.96 -22.21 4.60
N LEU A 186 -9.24 -23.30 4.82
CA LEU A 186 -9.76 -24.53 5.41
C LEU A 186 -8.74 -25.04 6.44
N GLY A 187 -9.00 -24.74 7.71
CA GLY A 187 -8.08 -25.03 8.80
C GLY A 187 -6.78 -24.23 8.62
N LYS A 188 -5.64 -24.93 8.58
CA LYS A 188 -4.30 -24.33 8.42
C LYS A 188 -3.87 -24.19 6.94
N TRP A 189 -4.76 -24.51 6.01
CA TRP A 189 -4.49 -24.44 4.58
C TRP A 189 -5.26 -23.29 3.94
N THR A 190 -4.65 -22.69 2.92
CA THR A 190 -5.25 -21.69 2.04
C THR A 190 -5.35 -22.27 0.64
N GLN A 191 -6.51 -22.17 0.01
CA GLN A 191 -6.72 -22.55 -1.39
C GLN A 191 -6.86 -21.29 -2.25
N THR A 192 -6.26 -21.30 -3.43
CA THR A 192 -6.30 -20.20 -4.39
C THR A 192 -6.74 -20.72 -5.75
N LEU A 193 -7.66 -20.00 -6.39
CA LEU A 193 -8.06 -20.21 -7.78
C LEU A 193 -7.98 -18.87 -8.53
N ASN A 194 -7.39 -18.86 -9.72
CA ASN A 194 -7.40 -17.72 -10.64
C ASN A 194 -7.87 -18.22 -12.01
N LEU A 195 -9.04 -17.77 -12.43
CA LEU A 195 -9.67 -18.09 -13.69
C LEU A 195 -9.88 -16.80 -14.48
N GLN A 196 -9.63 -16.84 -15.79
CA GLN A 196 -9.96 -15.72 -16.66
C GLN A 196 -10.68 -16.20 -17.91
N LEU A 197 -11.68 -15.41 -18.31
CA LEU A 197 -12.40 -15.54 -19.57
C LEU A 197 -12.18 -14.24 -20.35
N ASN A 198 -11.68 -14.34 -21.57
CA ASN A 198 -11.43 -13.20 -22.44
C ASN A 198 -12.18 -13.40 -23.75
N ARG A 199 -12.76 -12.32 -24.25
CA ARG A 199 -13.32 -12.22 -25.59
C ARG A 199 -12.59 -11.09 -26.29
N ILE A 200 -11.86 -11.43 -27.33
CA ILE A 200 -11.25 -10.43 -28.22
C ILE A 200 -12.28 -10.21 -29.32
N GLY A 201 -12.73 -8.98 -29.52
CA GLY A 201 -13.68 -8.68 -30.58
C GLY A 201 -12.98 -8.69 -31.95
N GLY A 202 -13.56 -9.36 -32.95
CA GLY A 202 -13.06 -9.38 -34.33
C GLY A 202 -13.83 -10.37 -35.22
N PRO A 203 -13.54 -10.41 -36.54
CA PRO A 203 -14.27 -11.16 -37.54
C PRO A 203 -13.72 -12.59 -37.69
N GLN A 204 -12.47 -12.81 -37.27
CA GLN A 204 -11.79 -14.12 -37.28
C GLN A 204 -11.74 -14.77 -35.88
N GLU A 205 -11.87 -13.99 -34.79
CA GLU A 205 -11.75 -14.49 -33.40
C GLU A 205 -12.98 -14.17 -32.54
N ASN A 206 -14.17 -14.61 -32.95
CA ASN A 206 -15.37 -14.43 -32.13
C ASN A 206 -15.51 -15.44 -30.96
N GLN A 207 -14.40 -16.08 -30.55
CA GLN A 207 -14.42 -17.14 -29.54
C GLN A 207 -14.10 -16.60 -28.14
N ILE A 208 -14.78 -17.14 -27.14
CA ILE A 208 -14.45 -16.90 -25.74
C ILE A 208 -13.21 -17.74 -25.41
N ARG A 209 -12.08 -17.06 -25.20
CA ARG A 209 -10.86 -17.67 -24.66
C ARG A 209 -11.01 -17.82 -23.14
N HIS A 210 -10.60 -18.94 -22.57
CA HIS A 210 -10.62 -19.20 -21.14
C HIS A 210 -9.29 -19.80 -20.72
N ALA A 211 -8.85 -19.55 -19.48
CA ALA A 211 -7.67 -20.15 -18.90
C ALA A 211 -7.75 -20.14 -17.37
N VAL A 212 -7.39 -21.25 -16.73
CA VAL A 212 -7.02 -21.25 -15.31
C VAL A 212 -5.54 -20.93 -15.23
N TYR A 213 -5.17 -19.89 -14.48
CA TYR A 213 -3.77 -19.49 -14.29
C TYR A 213 -3.16 -20.07 -13.01
N SER A 214 -3.98 -20.38 -12.01
CA SER A 214 -3.54 -21.03 -10.78
C SER A 214 -4.70 -21.72 -10.08
N ALA A 215 -4.46 -22.90 -9.53
CA ALA A 215 -5.38 -23.67 -8.71
C ALA A 215 -4.55 -24.52 -7.74
N TYR A 216 -4.25 -24.00 -6.54
CA TYR A 216 -3.35 -24.67 -5.60
C TYR A 216 -3.84 -24.56 -4.16
N THR A 217 -3.31 -25.45 -3.32
CA THR A 217 -3.42 -25.38 -1.85
C THR A 217 -2.04 -25.07 -1.26
N GLN A 218 -2.01 -24.22 -0.24
CA GLN A 218 -0.79 -23.76 0.40
C GLN A 218 -0.93 -23.79 1.92
N ARG A 219 0.13 -24.26 2.59
CA ARG A 219 0.29 -24.19 4.03
C ARG A 219 1.43 -23.24 4.35
N GLU A 220 1.12 -22.22 5.13
CA GLU A 220 2.14 -21.35 5.72
C GLU A 220 2.73 -22.03 6.96
N LEU A 221 4.05 -21.88 7.11
CA LEU A 221 4.86 -22.31 8.25
C LEU A 221 5.65 -21.09 8.74
N PRO A 222 6.22 -21.12 9.95
CA PRO A 222 7.11 -20.06 10.40
C PRO A 222 8.30 -19.87 9.42
N GLY A 223 8.27 -18.79 8.65
CA GLY A 223 9.32 -18.42 7.69
C GLY A 223 9.36 -19.22 6.38
N SER A 224 8.46 -20.18 6.16
CA SER A 224 8.41 -20.98 4.91
C SER A 224 6.98 -21.36 4.52
N PHE A 225 6.79 -21.86 3.30
CA PHE A 225 5.50 -22.36 2.83
C PHE A 225 5.66 -23.66 2.04
N LEU A 226 4.60 -24.47 2.05
CA LEU A 226 4.45 -25.64 1.17
C LEU A 226 3.23 -25.44 0.28
N ARG A 227 3.41 -25.54 -1.03
CA ARG A 227 2.37 -25.40 -2.05
C ARG A 227 2.25 -26.68 -2.88
N LEU A 228 1.01 -27.09 -3.12
CA LEU A 228 0.66 -28.25 -3.94
C LEU A 228 -0.43 -27.86 -4.94
N GLY A 229 -0.28 -28.27 -6.20
CA GLY A 229 -1.31 -28.10 -7.21
C GLY A 229 -0.80 -27.39 -8.45
N TYR A 230 -1.67 -26.61 -9.06
CA TYR A 230 -1.44 -25.95 -10.34
C TYR A 230 -1.02 -24.50 -10.14
N PHE A 231 0.20 -24.14 -10.52
CA PHE A 231 0.73 -22.80 -10.33
C PHE A 231 1.82 -22.49 -11.36
N ILE A 232 2.12 -21.22 -11.57
CA ILE A 232 3.30 -20.79 -12.31
C ILE A 232 4.50 -20.88 -11.35
N PRO A 233 5.54 -21.68 -11.65
CA PRO A 233 6.74 -21.75 -10.84
C PRO A 233 7.46 -20.39 -10.74
N GLY A 234 7.15 -19.64 -9.69
CA GLY A 234 7.73 -18.33 -9.40
C GLY A 234 8.81 -18.39 -8.34
N SER A 235 9.50 -17.27 -8.17
CA SER A 235 10.53 -17.05 -7.14
C SER A 235 9.92 -16.44 -5.86
N GLU A 236 8.79 -16.98 -5.42
CA GLU A 236 8.12 -16.52 -4.20
C GLU A 236 8.98 -16.75 -2.97
N GLY A 237 8.94 -15.83 -1.99
CA GLY A 237 9.75 -15.95 -0.77
C GLY A 237 11.20 -15.52 -0.90
N LEU A 238 11.68 -15.32 -2.13
CA LEU A 238 13.00 -14.75 -2.39
C LEU A 238 12.93 -13.23 -2.31
N THR A 239 13.97 -12.64 -1.73
CA THR A 239 14.14 -11.19 -1.70
C THR A 239 14.60 -10.68 -3.06
N ARG A 240 15.38 -11.50 -3.78
CA ARG A 240 15.91 -11.24 -5.12
C ARG A 240 15.47 -12.36 -6.07
N GLN A 241 14.47 -12.09 -6.91
CA GLN A 241 14.10 -13.01 -7.97
C GLN A 241 15.09 -12.86 -9.11
N ILE A 242 15.75 -13.96 -9.46
CA ILE A 242 16.80 -13.99 -10.46
C ILE A 242 16.13 -14.25 -11.80
N ARG A 243 16.38 -13.34 -12.74
CA ARG A 243 15.74 -13.40 -14.07
C ARG A 243 16.41 -14.44 -14.94
N THR A 244 15.70 -14.84 -16.00
CA THR A 244 16.26 -15.62 -17.10
C THR A 244 15.79 -15.03 -18.43
N LEU A 245 16.35 -15.50 -19.53
CA LEU A 245 16.14 -14.94 -20.86
C LEU A 245 15.08 -15.77 -21.61
N GLY A 246 14.18 -15.11 -22.34
CA GLY A 246 13.23 -15.78 -23.24
C GLY A 246 12.08 -16.47 -22.50
N ASP A 247 12.12 -17.80 -22.44
CA ASP A 247 11.05 -18.63 -21.91
C ASP A 247 10.79 -18.37 -20.42
N ASN A 248 9.61 -17.82 -20.15
CA ASN A 248 9.04 -17.79 -18.80
C ASN A 248 8.41 -19.16 -18.50
N PRO A 249 8.49 -19.62 -17.23
CA PRO A 249 7.81 -20.84 -16.83
C PRO A 249 6.31 -20.71 -17.09
N ASP A 250 5.79 -21.69 -17.83
CA ASP A 250 4.36 -21.88 -17.94
C ASP A 250 3.81 -22.52 -16.66
N THR A 251 2.50 -22.55 -16.55
CA THR A 251 1.79 -23.23 -15.46
C THR A 251 2.20 -24.70 -15.38
N ALA A 252 2.53 -25.14 -14.18
CA ALA A 252 2.88 -26.52 -13.89
C ALA A 252 2.01 -27.07 -12.77
N PHE A 253 1.68 -28.36 -12.87
CA PHE A 253 1.12 -29.11 -11.76
C PHE A 253 2.27 -29.74 -10.97
N GLY A 254 2.40 -29.40 -9.70
CA GLY A 254 3.53 -29.88 -8.91
C GLY A 254 3.54 -29.43 -7.45
N VAL A 255 4.75 -29.39 -6.91
CA VAL A 255 5.04 -29.02 -5.53
C VAL A 255 6.04 -27.88 -5.52
N MET A 256 5.84 -26.94 -4.60
CA MET A 256 6.80 -25.87 -4.33
C MET A 256 6.99 -25.72 -2.81
N TYR A 257 8.24 -25.55 -2.40
CA TYR A 257 8.63 -25.26 -1.03
C TYR A 257 9.61 -24.09 -1.03
N GLY A 258 9.34 -23.08 -0.22
CA GLY A 258 10.17 -21.88 -0.20
C GLY A 258 10.02 -21.09 1.08
N SER A 259 10.89 -20.11 1.26
CA SER A 259 10.76 -19.11 2.32
C SER A 259 9.44 -18.34 2.15
N SER A 260 8.87 -17.80 3.22
CA SER A 260 7.61 -17.05 3.15
C SER A 260 7.76 -15.67 3.77
N ASP A 261 7.33 -14.66 3.03
CA ASP A 261 7.10 -13.31 3.54
C ASP A 261 5.59 -13.02 3.65
N SER A 262 4.71 -14.02 3.48
CA SER A 262 3.25 -13.87 3.59
C SER A 262 2.81 -13.38 4.99
N LEU A 263 3.58 -13.72 6.02
CA LEU A 263 3.39 -13.25 7.38
C LEU A 263 3.99 -11.85 7.61
N SER A 264 4.77 -11.32 6.66
CA SER A 264 5.53 -10.09 6.90
C SER A 264 4.64 -8.86 6.93
N ILE A 265 4.85 -8.01 7.95
CA ILE A 265 4.12 -6.75 8.11
C ILE A 265 4.57 -5.77 7.02
N THR A 266 3.87 -5.77 5.88
CA THR A 266 4.28 -5.00 4.69
C THR A 266 3.45 -3.74 4.54
N LEU A 267 4.10 -2.58 4.63
CA LEU A 267 3.54 -1.31 4.15
C LEU A 267 3.69 -1.21 2.63
N PRO A 268 2.69 -0.70 1.88
CA PRO A 268 2.83 -0.42 0.46
C PRO A 268 3.97 0.58 0.21
N LYS A 269 5.08 0.13 -0.39
CA LYS A 269 6.21 1.00 -0.77
C LYS A 269 6.25 1.17 -2.29
N PRO A 270 6.68 2.33 -2.82
CA PRO A 270 6.99 2.44 -4.24
C PRO A 270 8.23 1.60 -4.57
N SER A 271 8.43 1.32 -5.86
CA SER A 271 9.68 0.75 -6.33
C SER A 271 10.84 1.72 -6.10
N ILE A 272 11.98 1.19 -5.64
CA ILE A 272 13.18 1.99 -5.37
C ILE A 272 13.72 2.58 -6.68
N TYR A 273 13.62 1.83 -7.79
CA TYR A 273 13.89 2.33 -9.14
C TYR A 273 12.57 2.73 -9.79
N PRO A 274 12.30 4.04 -9.97
CA PRO A 274 11.06 4.49 -10.58
C PRO A 274 10.97 4.04 -12.04
N ILE A 275 9.79 3.58 -12.43
CA ILE A 275 9.50 3.28 -13.84
C ILE A 275 9.00 4.55 -14.51
N TYR A 276 9.67 4.97 -15.59
CA TYR A 276 9.33 6.18 -16.31
C TYR A 276 8.71 5.86 -17.68
N VAL A 277 7.56 6.45 -17.95
CA VAL A 277 6.90 6.45 -19.25
C VAL A 277 6.83 7.86 -19.81
N THR A 278 6.84 7.97 -21.12
CA THR A 278 6.97 9.26 -21.80
C THR A 278 5.96 9.38 -22.94
N PRO A 279 4.65 9.41 -22.65
CA PRO A 279 3.65 9.55 -23.71
C PRO A 279 3.70 10.89 -24.43
N ASN A 280 3.25 10.89 -25.68
CA ASN A 280 3.14 12.09 -26.51
C ASN A 280 1.87 12.90 -26.24
N ARG A 281 0.87 12.28 -25.60
CA ARG A 281 -0.46 12.82 -25.29
C ARG A 281 -1.01 12.16 -24.03
N GLN A 282 -2.22 12.51 -23.60
CA GLN A 282 -2.89 11.76 -22.53
C GLN A 282 -3.05 10.29 -22.97
N ALA A 283 -2.55 9.38 -22.15
CA ALA A 283 -2.42 7.96 -22.51
C ALA A 283 -2.77 7.07 -21.31
N THR A 284 -2.90 5.77 -21.57
CA THR A 284 -3.02 4.76 -20.51
C THR A 284 -1.80 3.86 -20.52
N ALA A 285 -1.10 3.77 -19.39
CA ALA A 285 -0.04 2.80 -19.18
C ALA A 285 -0.66 1.49 -18.67
N GLN A 286 -0.60 0.45 -19.49
CA GLN A 286 -1.00 -0.90 -19.16
C GLN A 286 0.22 -1.70 -18.72
N ILE A 287 0.20 -2.21 -17.49
CA ILE A 287 1.31 -2.93 -16.88
C ILE A 287 0.97 -4.41 -16.88
N TYR A 288 1.72 -5.20 -17.65
CA TYR A 288 1.56 -6.64 -17.77
C TYR A 288 2.67 -7.38 -17.04
N ARG A 289 2.34 -8.50 -16.40
CA ARG A 289 3.29 -9.46 -15.85
C ARG A 289 2.97 -10.84 -16.41
N ASN A 290 3.93 -11.49 -17.05
CA ASN A 290 3.74 -12.79 -17.70
C ASN A 290 2.52 -12.82 -18.65
N GLY A 291 2.31 -11.74 -19.41
CA GLY A 291 1.18 -11.58 -20.32
C GLY A 291 -0.16 -11.23 -19.65
N VAL A 292 -0.24 -11.21 -18.31
CA VAL A 292 -1.45 -10.85 -17.56
C VAL A 292 -1.41 -9.37 -17.21
N LEU A 293 -2.47 -8.62 -17.52
CA LEU A 293 -2.63 -7.23 -17.10
C LEU A 293 -2.78 -7.16 -15.58
N ILE A 294 -1.80 -6.56 -14.89
CA ILE A 294 -1.78 -6.44 -13.42
C ILE A 294 -2.18 -5.06 -12.92
N ASN A 295 -2.05 -4.02 -13.75
CA ASN A 295 -2.47 -2.66 -13.38
C ASN A 295 -2.62 -1.77 -14.63
N THR A 296 -3.50 -0.78 -14.57
CA THR A 296 -3.66 0.27 -15.59
C THR A 296 -3.62 1.64 -14.93
N GLN A 297 -2.88 2.58 -15.50
CA GLN A 297 -2.73 3.93 -14.95
C GLN A 297 -2.90 4.98 -16.05
N PRO A 298 -3.76 6.00 -15.85
CA PRO A 298 -3.78 7.14 -16.74
C PRO A 298 -2.48 7.93 -16.56
N VAL A 299 -1.88 8.35 -17.67
CA VAL A 299 -0.63 9.12 -17.68
C VAL A 299 -0.79 10.35 -18.57
N ALA A 300 -0.41 11.51 -18.06
CA ALA A 300 -0.37 12.74 -18.83
C ALA A 300 0.82 12.76 -19.79
N ALA A 301 0.77 13.61 -20.82
CA ALA A 301 1.87 13.80 -21.76
C ALA A 301 3.21 14.11 -21.05
N GLY A 302 4.33 13.71 -21.65
CA GLY A 302 5.69 13.97 -21.14
C GLY A 302 6.22 12.94 -20.14
N LEU A 303 7.35 13.23 -19.48
CA LEU A 303 8.10 12.28 -18.62
C LEU A 303 7.40 11.93 -17.30
N GLN A 304 6.51 10.96 -17.29
CA GLN A 304 5.80 10.52 -16.08
C GLN A 304 6.54 9.41 -15.35
N SER A 305 6.43 9.39 -14.02
CA SER A 305 6.78 8.21 -13.22
C SER A 305 5.49 7.45 -12.89
N LEU A 306 5.50 6.13 -13.07
CA LEU A 306 4.37 5.28 -12.74
C LEU A 306 4.28 5.04 -11.23
N ASP A 307 3.06 5.03 -10.69
CA ASP A 307 2.84 4.67 -9.29
C ASP A 307 2.96 3.16 -9.13
N THR A 308 4.07 2.73 -8.53
CA THR A 308 4.38 1.31 -8.31
C THR A 308 3.98 0.83 -6.92
N ARG A 309 3.39 1.68 -6.07
CA ARG A 309 2.82 1.28 -4.76
C ARG A 309 1.77 0.17 -4.88
N PRO A 310 0.76 0.26 -5.78
CA PRO A 310 -0.25 -0.79 -5.93
C PRO A 310 0.28 -2.08 -6.56
N LEU A 311 1.46 -2.05 -7.18
CA LEU A 311 2.07 -3.27 -7.73
C LEU A 311 2.54 -4.19 -6.59
N PRO A 312 2.53 -5.52 -6.78
CA PRO A 312 3.07 -6.46 -5.81
C PRO A 312 4.49 -6.10 -5.32
N GLY A 313 4.83 -6.50 -4.09
CA GLY A 313 6.21 -6.47 -3.62
C GLY A 313 7.10 -7.46 -4.40
N GLY A 314 8.41 -7.30 -4.28
CA GLY A 314 9.40 -8.15 -4.94
C GLY A 314 10.14 -7.46 -6.09
N ILE A 315 10.96 -8.25 -6.79
CA ILE A 315 11.81 -7.78 -7.89
C ILE A 315 11.44 -8.59 -9.12
N TYR A 316 10.78 -7.98 -10.10
CA TYR A 316 10.25 -8.71 -11.25
C TYR A 316 10.08 -7.80 -12.47
N GLU A 317 10.01 -8.40 -13.65
CA GLU A 317 9.76 -7.69 -14.89
C GLU A 317 8.28 -7.41 -15.10
N VAL A 318 8.00 -6.22 -15.63
CA VAL A 318 6.71 -5.89 -16.18
C VAL A 318 6.89 -5.40 -17.61
N GLN A 319 5.99 -5.83 -18.48
CA GLN A 319 5.83 -5.22 -19.80
C GLN A 319 4.88 -4.04 -19.65
N VAL A 320 5.41 -2.84 -19.86
CA VAL A 320 4.63 -1.60 -19.87
C VAL A 320 4.27 -1.28 -21.32
N ARG A 321 2.98 -1.37 -21.62
CA ARG A 321 2.39 -0.94 -22.89
C ARG A 321 1.77 0.43 -22.70
N LEU A 322 2.19 1.38 -23.53
CA LEU A 322 1.60 2.70 -23.55
C LEU A 322 0.56 2.76 -24.67
N VAL A 323 -0.68 3.08 -24.31
CA VAL A 323 -1.81 3.15 -25.24
C VAL A 323 -2.21 4.61 -25.43
N GLU A 324 -2.06 5.10 -26.67
CA GLU A 324 -2.42 6.44 -27.14
C GLU A 324 -3.48 6.32 -28.24
N ASP A 325 -4.64 6.95 -28.05
CA ASP A 325 -5.80 6.85 -28.96
C ASP A 325 -6.14 5.38 -29.33
N ASP A 326 -6.28 4.53 -28.31
CA ASP A 326 -6.60 3.09 -28.46
C ASP A 326 -5.57 2.26 -29.27
N GLN A 327 -4.39 2.82 -29.52
CA GLN A 327 -3.28 2.11 -30.14
C GLN A 327 -2.06 2.06 -29.24
N VAL A 328 -1.40 0.90 -29.21
CA VAL A 328 -0.13 0.73 -28.50
C VAL A 328 0.96 1.56 -29.19
N SER A 329 1.37 2.67 -28.58
CA SER A 329 2.40 3.58 -29.09
C SER A 329 3.81 3.11 -28.73
N SER A 330 3.96 2.44 -27.59
CA SER A 330 5.24 1.90 -27.11
C SER A 330 5.03 0.65 -26.26
N THR A 331 5.93 -0.32 -26.41
CA THR A 331 6.02 -1.49 -25.53
C THR A 331 7.42 -1.56 -24.99
N THR A 332 7.55 -1.53 -23.67
CA THR A 332 8.85 -1.58 -22.99
C THR A 332 8.84 -2.62 -21.88
N THR A 333 10.00 -3.23 -21.67
CA THR A 333 10.28 -4.10 -20.53
C THR A 333 10.92 -3.24 -19.44
N GLU A 334 10.33 -3.24 -18.24
CA GLU A 334 10.80 -2.44 -17.10
C GLU A 334 10.90 -3.34 -15.85
N LEU A 335 11.79 -2.97 -14.92
CA LEU A 335 11.98 -3.70 -13.66
C LEU A 335 11.20 -3.02 -12.53
N VAL A 336 10.26 -3.73 -11.92
CA VAL A 336 9.75 -3.37 -10.59
C VAL A 336 10.72 -3.91 -9.56
N TYR A 337 11.27 -3.03 -8.74
CA TYR A 337 12.22 -3.36 -7.68
C TYR A 337 11.68 -2.85 -6.34
N LYS A 338 11.07 -3.76 -5.56
CA LYS A 338 10.46 -3.52 -4.25
C LYS A 338 10.91 -4.61 -3.26
N PRO A 339 12.20 -4.63 -2.86
CA PRO A 339 12.72 -5.69 -2.01
C PRO A 339 12.02 -5.73 -0.65
N SER A 340 11.85 -6.93 -0.11
CA SER A 340 11.50 -7.10 1.30
C SER A 340 12.69 -6.67 2.17
N ASN A 341 12.43 -6.10 3.35
CA ASN A 341 13.43 -5.60 4.30
C ASN A 341 14.18 -6.76 5.00
N TRP A 342 14.78 -7.67 4.23
CA TRP A 342 15.52 -8.80 4.78
C TRP A 342 16.95 -8.39 5.12
N ARG A 343 17.18 -8.10 6.41
CA ARG A 343 18.50 -7.78 6.97
C ARG A 343 18.83 -8.63 8.21
N ASN A 344 18.04 -9.67 8.46
CA ASN A 344 18.19 -10.54 9.61
C ASN A 344 19.31 -11.56 9.37
N LEU A 345 20.39 -11.46 10.14
CA LEU A 345 21.53 -12.38 10.09
C LEU A 345 21.24 -13.74 10.75
N ASP A 346 20.22 -13.85 11.59
CA ASP A 346 19.81 -15.12 12.23
C ASP A 346 19.12 -16.06 11.23
N ASN A 347 18.57 -15.51 10.14
CA ASN A 347 18.07 -16.28 9.02
C ASN A 347 18.64 -15.72 7.71
N PRO A 348 19.92 -16.04 7.40
CA PRO A 348 20.65 -15.46 6.27
C PRO A 348 20.36 -16.17 4.95
N TRP A 349 19.46 -17.17 4.92
CA TRP A 349 19.05 -17.88 3.71
C TRP A 349 17.60 -17.58 3.32
N ARG A 350 17.37 -17.26 2.05
CA ARG A 350 16.06 -17.42 1.40
C ARG A 350 16.17 -18.42 0.29
N TYR A 351 15.15 -19.25 0.11
CA TYR A 351 15.16 -20.27 -0.92
C TYR A 351 13.77 -20.46 -1.49
N ASN A 352 13.71 -20.96 -2.72
CA ASN A 352 12.50 -21.45 -3.35
C ASN A 352 12.89 -22.64 -4.22
N LEU A 353 12.19 -23.76 -4.05
CA LEU A 353 12.38 -25.00 -4.78
C LEU A 353 11.03 -25.43 -5.34
N PHE A 354 11.02 -25.85 -6.60
CA PHE A 354 9.82 -26.41 -7.22
C PHE A 354 10.15 -27.58 -8.14
N ALA A 355 9.18 -28.47 -8.29
CA ALA A 355 9.21 -29.54 -9.26
C ALA A 355 7.77 -29.87 -9.69
N GLY A 356 7.56 -30.12 -10.97
CA GLY A 356 6.24 -30.41 -11.51
C GLY A 356 6.27 -30.76 -12.99
N ARG A 357 5.07 -30.87 -13.56
CA ARG A 357 4.87 -31.13 -14.98
C ARG A 357 4.10 -29.97 -15.59
N GLU A 358 4.64 -29.40 -16.66
CA GLU A 358 3.99 -28.33 -17.41
C GLU A 358 2.64 -28.81 -17.93
N SER A 359 1.60 -28.02 -17.71
CA SER A 359 0.24 -28.41 -18.04
C SER A 359 -0.61 -27.17 -18.29
N THR A 360 -1.57 -27.30 -19.20
CA THR A 360 -2.65 -26.33 -19.42
C THR A 360 -3.92 -26.88 -18.75
N LEU A 361 -4.56 -26.07 -17.91
CA LEU A 361 -5.80 -26.43 -17.22
C LEU A 361 -6.93 -25.52 -17.71
N LEU A 362 -7.99 -26.12 -18.26
CA LEU A 362 -9.16 -25.41 -18.80
C LEU A 362 -8.74 -24.20 -19.63
N SER A 363 -7.89 -24.44 -20.64
CA SER A 363 -7.36 -23.41 -21.53
C SER A 363 -7.57 -23.76 -22.99
N ASN A 364 -8.10 -22.81 -23.75
CA ASN A 364 -8.19 -22.86 -25.21
C ASN A 364 -7.34 -21.77 -25.90
N TRP A 365 -6.34 -21.24 -25.19
CA TRP A 365 -5.27 -20.43 -25.79
C TRP A 365 -4.32 -21.35 -26.57
N ASP A 366 -3.83 -20.89 -27.73
CA ASP A 366 -3.04 -21.66 -28.70
C ASP A 366 -1.93 -22.53 -28.08
N ASP A 367 -1.63 -23.65 -28.76
CA ASP A 367 -0.81 -24.80 -28.34
C ASP A 367 0.43 -24.44 -27.50
N LYS A 368 0.25 -24.38 -26.18
CA LYS A 368 1.37 -24.43 -25.24
C LYS A 368 1.84 -25.88 -25.11
N ALA A 369 3.14 -26.11 -25.33
CA ALA A 369 3.78 -27.38 -25.06
C ALA A 369 3.39 -27.84 -23.65
N SER A 370 2.74 -29.01 -23.56
CA SER A 370 2.29 -29.59 -22.31
C SER A 370 2.95 -30.94 -22.11
N GLY A 371 3.18 -31.29 -20.86
CA GLY A 371 3.66 -32.61 -20.48
C GLY A 371 5.15 -32.72 -20.21
N GLU A 372 5.94 -31.67 -20.43
CA GLU A 372 7.35 -31.65 -20.05
C GLU A 372 7.54 -31.51 -18.53
N MET A 373 8.61 -32.11 -18.01
CA MET A 373 8.98 -31.96 -16.60
C MET A 373 9.72 -30.64 -16.41
N THR A 374 9.30 -29.87 -15.39
CA THR A 374 9.96 -28.64 -14.98
C THR A 374 10.39 -28.74 -13.53
N ALA A 375 11.60 -28.28 -13.24
CA ALA A 375 12.13 -28.21 -11.89
C ALA A 375 13.11 -27.06 -11.79
N GLY A 376 13.22 -26.47 -10.61
CA GLY A 376 14.13 -25.37 -10.41
C GLY A 376 14.24 -24.95 -8.97
N GLY A 377 15.31 -24.22 -8.70
CA GLY A 377 15.60 -23.69 -7.40
C GLY A 377 16.29 -22.34 -7.50
N ALA A 378 16.05 -21.50 -6.51
CA ALA A 378 16.78 -20.26 -6.35
C ALA A 378 17.02 -19.99 -4.87
N VAL A 379 18.17 -19.39 -4.58
CA VAL A 379 18.65 -19.12 -3.23
C VAL A 379 19.15 -17.69 -3.17
N ASN A 380 18.81 -16.98 -2.10
CA ASN A 380 19.49 -15.75 -1.73
C ASN A 380 20.23 -15.96 -0.40
N TYR A 381 21.39 -15.34 -0.29
CA TYR A 381 22.24 -15.36 0.89
C TYR A 381 22.56 -13.94 1.34
N LEU A 382 22.23 -13.62 2.59
CA LEU A 382 22.57 -12.35 3.22
C LEU A 382 24.02 -12.41 3.70
N LEU A 383 24.96 -12.08 2.80
CA LEU A 383 26.40 -12.07 3.10
C LEU A 383 26.75 -10.99 4.14
N HIS A 384 26.05 -9.85 4.09
CA HIS A 384 26.20 -8.72 5.00
C HIS A 384 24.83 -8.02 5.12
N PRO A 385 24.51 -7.28 6.20
CA PRO A 385 23.24 -6.52 6.31
C PRO A 385 22.94 -5.54 5.17
N ARG A 386 23.93 -5.31 4.29
CA ARG A 386 23.85 -4.46 3.09
C ARG A 386 24.21 -5.18 1.79
N VAL A 387 24.54 -6.47 1.82
CA VAL A 387 24.94 -7.26 0.64
C VAL A 387 24.14 -8.55 0.61
N VAL A 388 23.33 -8.72 -0.44
CA VAL A 388 22.58 -9.95 -0.72
C VAL A 388 23.10 -10.56 -2.02
N LEU A 389 23.49 -11.83 -1.96
CA LEU A 389 23.84 -12.61 -3.15
C LEU A 389 22.68 -13.50 -3.52
N GLY A 390 22.52 -13.81 -4.80
CA GLY A 390 21.51 -14.75 -5.28
C GLY A 390 22.04 -15.67 -6.37
N VAL A 391 21.61 -16.93 -6.36
CA VAL A 391 21.87 -17.92 -7.42
C VAL A 391 20.56 -18.66 -7.76
N SER A 392 20.33 -18.93 -9.04
CA SER A 392 19.21 -19.76 -9.52
C SER A 392 19.61 -20.71 -10.61
N GLY A 393 18.99 -21.89 -10.63
CA GLY A 393 19.03 -22.85 -11.72
C GLY A 393 17.65 -23.45 -11.95
N ARG A 394 17.18 -23.48 -13.19
CA ARG A 394 15.88 -24.07 -13.54
C ARG A 394 15.88 -24.72 -14.92
N GLN A 395 15.02 -25.72 -15.07
CA GLN A 395 14.70 -26.38 -16.32
C GLN A 395 13.22 -26.11 -16.64
N VAL A 396 12.98 -25.42 -17.75
CA VAL A 396 11.66 -24.93 -18.18
C VAL A 396 11.58 -25.11 -19.69
N LYS A 397 10.50 -25.71 -20.23
CA LYS A 397 10.32 -25.97 -21.67
C LYS A 397 11.55 -26.60 -22.34
N GLY A 398 12.14 -27.60 -21.70
CA GLY A 398 13.35 -28.28 -22.17
C GLY A 398 14.64 -27.43 -22.15
N ASN A 399 14.56 -26.16 -21.76
CA ASN A 399 15.67 -25.22 -21.68
C ASN A 399 16.18 -25.09 -20.25
N VAL A 400 17.50 -25.22 -20.09
CA VAL A 400 18.17 -24.97 -18.82
C VAL A 400 18.56 -23.50 -18.73
N GLN A 401 18.28 -22.89 -17.58
CA GLN A 401 18.51 -21.49 -17.29
C GLN A 401 19.26 -21.33 -15.97
N TRP A 402 20.29 -20.50 -15.97
CA TRP A 402 21.10 -20.18 -14.80
C TRP A 402 21.14 -18.67 -14.60
N GLY A 403 21.21 -18.23 -13.35
CA GLY A 403 21.32 -16.82 -13.05
C GLY A 403 21.99 -16.56 -11.72
N THR A 404 22.61 -15.39 -11.60
CA THR A 404 23.29 -14.91 -10.41
C THR A 404 22.98 -13.44 -10.22
N SER A 405 22.86 -13.00 -8.97
CA SER A 405 22.61 -11.60 -8.66
C SER A 405 23.40 -11.14 -7.44
N ILE A 406 23.70 -9.84 -7.43
CA ILE A 406 24.25 -9.13 -6.28
C ILE A 406 23.42 -7.88 -6.05
N ASP A 407 23.09 -7.66 -4.79
CA ASP A 407 22.47 -6.44 -4.31
C ASP A 407 23.32 -5.84 -3.21
N TRP A 408 23.76 -4.60 -3.40
CA TRP A 408 24.67 -3.93 -2.51
C TRP A 408 24.21 -2.51 -2.21
N THR A 409 23.85 -2.27 -0.95
CA THR A 409 23.70 -0.93 -0.41
C THR A 409 25.05 -0.44 0.11
N LEU A 410 25.86 0.22 -0.71
CA LEU A 410 27.19 0.68 -0.31
C LEU A 410 27.11 1.66 0.88
N SER A 411 26.15 2.58 0.83
CA SER A 411 25.86 3.56 1.89
C SER A 411 24.36 3.86 1.95
N GLY A 412 23.91 4.68 2.91
CA GLY A 412 22.52 5.16 2.91
C GLY A 412 22.15 5.96 1.65
N ALA A 413 23.16 6.45 0.90
CA ALA A 413 23.00 7.24 -0.31
C ALA A 413 23.20 6.42 -1.60
N VAL A 414 23.97 5.34 -1.58
CA VAL A 414 24.37 4.60 -2.79
C VAL A 414 23.86 3.16 -2.75
N GLY A 415 23.13 2.75 -3.79
CA GLY A 415 22.67 1.38 -3.99
C GLY A 415 23.02 0.86 -5.37
N PHE A 416 23.44 -0.40 -5.45
CA PHE A 416 23.83 -1.09 -6.67
C PHE A 416 23.18 -2.47 -6.73
N TYR A 417 22.61 -2.82 -7.88
CA TYR A 417 22.04 -4.12 -8.17
C TYR A 417 22.55 -4.61 -9.52
N ALA A 418 23.02 -5.85 -9.58
CA ALA A 418 23.39 -6.52 -10.80
C ALA A 418 22.82 -7.94 -10.85
N ASN A 419 22.37 -8.34 -12.03
CA ASN A 419 21.84 -9.67 -12.30
C ASN A 419 22.36 -10.15 -13.66
N LEU A 420 23.01 -11.31 -13.67
CA LEU A 420 23.60 -11.94 -14.84
C LEU A 420 23.00 -13.32 -15.00
N TYR A 421 22.45 -13.60 -16.19
CA TYR A 421 21.74 -14.85 -16.43
C TYR A 421 21.97 -15.37 -17.84
N GLN A 422 21.93 -16.69 -17.97
CA GLN A 422 22.15 -17.39 -19.23
C GLN A 422 21.04 -18.42 -19.43
N THR A 423 20.50 -18.45 -20.64
CA THR A 423 19.49 -19.42 -21.05
C THR A 423 19.97 -20.17 -22.27
N LYS A 424 19.92 -21.50 -22.21
CA LYS A 424 20.23 -22.36 -23.36
C LYS A 424 19.35 -21.94 -24.54
N ASN A 425 19.95 -21.81 -25.72
CA ASN A 425 19.30 -21.37 -26.98
C ASN A 425 18.88 -19.89 -27.07
N HIS A 426 18.92 -19.12 -25.98
CA HIS A 426 18.51 -17.70 -25.98
C HIS A 426 19.66 -16.71 -25.68
N GLY A 427 20.74 -17.17 -25.04
CA GLY A 427 21.96 -16.38 -24.81
C GLY A 427 22.08 -15.82 -23.39
N THR A 428 22.79 -14.70 -23.24
CA THR A 428 23.13 -14.07 -21.95
C THR A 428 22.39 -12.75 -21.79
N GLY A 429 21.81 -12.52 -20.62
CA GLY A 429 21.13 -11.29 -20.24
C GLY A 429 21.77 -10.67 -19.02
N VAL A 430 21.51 -9.37 -18.90
CA VAL A 430 22.15 -8.50 -17.92
C VAL A 430 21.12 -7.48 -17.45
N ASP A 431 20.95 -7.34 -16.15
CA ASP A 431 20.32 -6.18 -15.54
C ASP A 431 21.31 -5.50 -14.60
N LEU A 432 21.51 -4.21 -14.77
CA LEU A 432 22.30 -3.36 -13.89
C LEU A 432 21.45 -2.16 -13.49
N ASN A 433 21.35 -1.91 -12.20
CA ASN A 433 20.72 -0.71 -11.67
C ASN A 433 21.62 -0.09 -10.60
N SER A 434 21.84 1.21 -10.70
CA SER A 434 22.62 1.97 -9.74
C SER A 434 21.86 3.24 -9.37
N GLN A 435 21.85 3.57 -8.09
CA GLN A 435 21.22 4.77 -7.56
C GLN A 435 22.18 5.50 -6.63
N TYR A 436 22.23 6.82 -6.78
CA TYR A 436 22.92 7.72 -5.88
C TYR A 436 21.99 8.86 -5.46
N ASN A 437 21.72 8.95 -4.16
CA ASN A 437 20.92 9.99 -3.54
C ASN A 437 21.86 11.02 -2.87
N TYR A 438 21.80 12.27 -3.30
CA TYR A 438 22.64 13.36 -2.77
C TYR A 438 21.83 14.36 -1.92
N GLY A 439 20.68 13.93 -1.38
CA GLY A 439 19.83 14.70 -0.47
C GLY A 439 18.77 15.52 -1.20
N THR A 440 19.18 16.50 -2.02
CA THR A 440 18.25 17.32 -2.82
C THR A 440 17.80 16.64 -4.11
N GLY A 441 18.33 15.46 -4.42
CA GLY A 441 17.93 14.71 -5.60
C GLY A 441 18.57 13.33 -5.67
N SER A 442 18.39 12.69 -6.83
CA SER A 442 18.87 11.35 -7.11
C SER A 442 19.35 11.21 -8.55
N ILE A 443 20.42 10.45 -8.75
CA ILE A 443 20.87 9.96 -10.06
C ILE A 443 20.62 8.45 -10.09
N ILE A 444 20.03 7.97 -11.18
CA ILE A 444 19.76 6.55 -11.40
C ILE A 444 20.28 6.15 -12.76
N PHE A 445 21.14 5.13 -12.79
CA PHE A 445 21.61 4.49 -14.01
C PHE A 445 20.99 3.11 -14.11
N THR A 446 20.45 2.78 -15.28
CA THR A 446 19.89 1.47 -15.58
C THR A 446 20.46 0.96 -16.90
N HIS A 447 20.78 -0.33 -16.94
CA HIS A 447 21.12 -1.05 -18.17
C HIS A 447 20.43 -2.40 -18.13
N ASN A 448 19.66 -2.71 -19.16
CA ASN A 448 18.98 -3.99 -19.32
C ASN A 448 19.30 -4.56 -20.71
N ARG A 449 19.53 -5.87 -20.76
CA ARG A 449 19.59 -6.66 -21.98
C ARG A 449 18.67 -7.86 -21.83
N SER A 450 17.63 -7.90 -22.65
CA SER A 450 16.60 -8.93 -22.64
C SER A 450 16.36 -9.51 -24.04
N TRP A 451 15.47 -10.49 -24.14
CA TRP A 451 14.99 -11.03 -25.41
C TRP A 451 13.56 -10.58 -25.64
N LEU A 452 13.31 -10.04 -26.82
CA LEU A 452 11.99 -9.58 -27.25
C LEU A 452 11.53 -10.44 -28.42
N ASP A 453 10.33 -11.00 -28.29
CA ASP A 453 9.60 -11.67 -29.36
C ASP A 453 8.28 -10.92 -29.60
N THR A 454 8.12 -10.34 -30.78
CA THR A 454 6.89 -9.65 -31.20
C THR A 454 6.18 -10.37 -32.35
N ARG A 455 6.55 -11.61 -32.67
CA ARG A 455 5.96 -12.37 -33.79
C ARG A 455 4.45 -12.58 -33.65
N ASP A 456 3.97 -12.68 -32.42
CA ASP A 456 2.54 -12.83 -32.10
C ASP A 456 1.79 -11.48 -32.00
N THR A 457 2.42 -10.38 -32.41
CA THR A 457 1.74 -9.08 -32.51
C THR A 457 1.24 -8.86 -33.93
N TYR A 458 -0.05 -8.57 -34.10
CA TYR A 458 -0.67 -8.40 -35.40
C TYR A 458 -1.20 -6.98 -35.61
N GLU A 459 -1.14 -6.53 -36.87
CA GLU A 459 -1.89 -5.38 -37.35
C GLU A 459 -3.30 -5.87 -37.66
N THR A 460 -4.26 -5.29 -36.96
CA THR A 460 -5.68 -5.57 -37.13
C THR A 460 -6.32 -4.41 -37.88
N LEU A 461 -7.14 -4.72 -38.90
CA LEU A 461 -8.07 -3.75 -39.45
C LEU A 461 -9.04 -3.26 -38.34
N PRO A 462 -9.74 -2.12 -38.54
CA PRO A 462 -10.84 -1.70 -37.66
C PRO A 462 -11.91 -2.81 -37.55
N ASP A 463 -12.06 -3.61 -38.60
CA ASP A 463 -12.95 -4.75 -38.57
C ASP A 463 -12.41 -5.93 -37.74
N GLY A 464 -11.24 -5.82 -37.12
CA GLY A 464 -10.56 -6.83 -36.30
C GLY A 464 -9.86 -7.96 -37.09
N THR A 465 -9.85 -7.89 -38.42
CA THR A 465 -9.15 -8.88 -39.27
C THR A 465 -7.65 -8.73 -39.11
N TYR A 466 -6.94 -9.84 -38.86
CA TYR A 466 -5.47 -9.84 -38.90
C TYR A 466 -4.99 -9.65 -40.33
N LEU A 467 -4.23 -8.58 -40.56
CA LEU A 467 -3.62 -8.31 -41.86
C LEU A 467 -2.25 -8.97 -41.96
N ARG A 468 -1.36 -8.60 -41.04
CA ARG A 468 0.03 -9.03 -41.01
C ARG A 468 0.59 -8.87 -39.59
N PRO A 469 1.62 -9.62 -39.21
CA PRO A 469 2.36 -9.34 -37.98
C PRO A 469 2.84 -7.88 -37.96
N LYS A 470 2.59 -7.15 -36.87
CA LYS A 470 3.27 -5.87 -36.61
C LYS A 470 4.76 -6.19 -36.52
N THR A 471 5.57 -5.44 -37.28
CA THR A 471 7.04 -5.51 -37.37
C THR A 471 7.64 -6.65 -36.53
N ALA A 472 7.68 -7.85 -37.12
CA ALA A 472 8.12 -9.04 -36.42
C ALA A 472 9.59 -8.87 -36.00
N TYR A 473 9.81 -8.75 -34.70
CA TYR A 473 11.12 -8.66 -34.10
C TYR A 473 11.31 -9.86 -33.17
N LEU A 474 12.34 -10.64 -33.46
CA LEU A 474 12.75 -11.76 -32.64
C LEU A 474 14.25 -11.59 -32.39
N GLY A 475 14.62 -11.18 -31.18
CA GLY A 475 16.02 -10.98 -30.88
C GLY A 475 16.29 -10.30 -29.55
N GLN A 476 17.56 -9.99 -29.34
CA GLN A 476 18.03 -9.33 -28.13
C GLN A 476 17.84 -7.82 -28.23
N VAL A 477 17.17 -7.24 -27.24
CA VAL A 477 17.07 -5.79 -27.07
C VAL A 477 17.96 -5.35 -25.92
N SER A 478 18.54 -4.17 -26.04
CA SER A 478 19.27 -3.55 -24.93
C SER A 478 18.84 -2.11 -24.74
N ARG A 479 18.80 -1.68 -23.49
CA ARG A 479 18.45 -0.31 -23.13
C ARG A 479 19.31 0.16 -21.98
N SER A 480 19.98 1.27 -22.20
CA SER A 480 20.73 2.01 -21.18
C SER A 480 20.01 3.31 -20.91
N SER A 481 19.86 3.71 -19.64
CA SER A 481 19.37 5.03 -19.32
C SER A 481 20.04 5.63 -18.09
N ALA A 482 20.23 6.94 -18.12
CA ALA A 482 20.66 7.73 -16.98
C ALA A 482 19.57 8.76 -16.71
N SER A 483 19.06 8.77 -15.48
CA SER A 483 18.04 9.73 -15.06
C SER A 483 18.52 10.54 -13.86
N LEU A 484 18.20 11.81 -13.88
CA LEU A 484 18.46 12.78 -12.83
C LEU A 484 17.12 13.32 -12.36
N ASN A 485 16.91 13.33 -11.05
CA ASN A 485 15.83 14.07 -10.42
C ASN A 485 16.45 15.03 -9.41
N HIS A 486 16.11 16.31 -9.50
CA HIS A 486 16.69 17.36 -8.67
C HIS A 486 15.60 18.28 -8.15
N ARG A 487 15.56 18.48 -6.84
CA ARG A 487 14.63 19.38 -6.15
C ARG A 487 15.37 20.67 -5.81
N PHE A 488 15.03 21.75 -6.50
CA PHE A 488 15.56 23.09 -6.20
C PHE A 488 14.96 23.69 -4.93
N GLY A 489 13.80 23.20 -4.48
CA GLY A 489 13.14 23.64 -3.26
C GLY A 489 11.83 22.92 -3.04
N VAL A 490 11.04 23.34 -2.07
CA VAL A 490 9.83 22.59 -1.68
C VAL A 490 8.82 22.44 -2.82
N ARG A 491 8.80 23.43 -3.72
CA ARG A 491 7.81 23.59 -4.80
C ARG A 491 8.33 23.25 -6.20
N ASN A 492 9.63 23.05 -6.39
CA ASN A 492 10.26 22.96 -7.72
C ASN A 492 11.06 21.67 -7.88
N THR A 493 10.76 20.92 -8.94
CA THR A 493 11.42 19.66 -9.24
C THR A 493 11.76 19.59 -10.73
N PHE A 494 13.01 19.27 -11.03
CA PHE A 494 13.52 19.03 -12.37
C PHE A 494 13.88 17.57 -12.55
N SER A 495 13.44 16.98 -13.66
CA SER A 495 13.76 15.62 -14.06
C SER A 495 14.39 15.61 -15.45
N ALA A 496 15.41 14.80 -15.63
CA ALA A 496 16.04 14.56 -16.92
C ALA A 496 16.28 13.06 -17.09
N ARG A 497 16.10 12.55 -18.31
CA ARG A 497 16.38 11.16 -18.68
C ARG A 497 17.06 11.13 -20.02
N LEU A 498 18.28 10.61 -20.06
CA LEU A 498 18.97 10.21 -21.28
C LEU A 498 18.84 8.71 -21.44
N SER A 499 18.48 8.24 -22.62
CA SER A 499 18.34 6.82 -22.91
C SER A 499 18.97 6.47 -24.24
N HIS A 500 19.47 5.25 -24.34
CA HIS A 500 19.94 4.63 -25.57
C HIS A 500 19.29 3.26 -25.67
N SER A 501 18.64 2.99 -26.79
CA SER A 501 18.03 1.69 -27.08
C SER A 501 18.65 1.08 -28.34
N ASP A 502 18.76 -0.24 -28.33
CA ASP A 502 19.20 -1.06 -29.46
C ASP A 502 18.29 -2.29 -29.59
N GLY A 503 18.05 -2.74 -30.83
CA GLY A 503 17.08 -3.79 -31.16
C GLY A 503 15.79 -3.25 -31.79
N TYR A 504 14.64 -3.38 -31.11
CA TYR A 504 13.33 -3.01 -31.66
C TYR A 504 13.18 -1.51 -31.98
N THR A 505 13.79 -0.65 -31.17
CA THR A 505 13.94 0.77 -31.44
C THR A 505 15.40 1.15 -31.24
N GLN A 506 16.00 1.84 -32.20
CA GLN A 506 17.43 2.14 -32.19
C GLN A 506 17.66 3.66 -32.11
N GLY A 507 18.47 4.10 -31.15
CA GLY A 507 18.95 5.48 -31.08
C GLY A 507 18.98 6.07 -29.67
N TYR A 508 19.24 7.37 -29.61
CA TYR A 508 19.27 8.15 -28.36
C TYR A 508 17.96 8.90 -28.14
N GLY A 509 17.49 8.89 -26.89
CA GLY A 509 16.33 9.64 -26.42
C GLY A 509 16.69 10.56 -25.26
N LEU A 510 16.23 11.80 -25.31
CA LEU A 510 16.34 12.79 -24.25
C LEU A 510 14.93 13.21 -23.82
N ASP A 511 14.64 13.13 -22.53
CA ASP A 511 13.42 13.65 -21.92
C ASP A 511 13.79 14.59 -20.77
N LEU A 512 13.26 15.79 -20.78
CA LEU A 512 13.41 16.80 -19.74
C LEU A 512 12.03 17.16 -19.18
N GLY A 513 11.95 17.39 -17.88
CA GLY A 513 10.74 17.74 -17.16
C GLY A 513 11.01 18.77 -16.09
N TRP A 514 10.16 19.78 -15.99
CA TRP A 514 10.13 20.73 -14.88
C TRP A 514 8.71 20.75 -14.33
N THR A 515 8.55 20.49 -13.04
CA THR A 515 7.27 20.67 -12.33
C THR A 515 7.41 21.71 -11.23
N GLN A 516 6.45 22.61 -11.15
CA GLN A 516 6.40 23.64 -10.12
C GLN A 516 5.00 23.75 -9.51
N MET A 517 4.92 23.74 -8.18
CA MET A 517 3.72 24.07 -7.42
C MET A 517 3.59 25.59 -7.32
N THR A 518 2.39 26.10 -7.57
CA THR A 518 2.08 27.52 -7.56
C THR A 518 0.77 27.77 -6.80
N HIS A 519 0.57 29.00 -6.34
CA HIS A 519 -0.69 29.42 -5.73
C HIS A 519 -1.19 30.61 -6.54
N LEU A 520 -2.28 30.44 -7.28
CA LEU A 520 -2.80 31.42 -8.22
C LEU A 520 -4.31 31.55 -8.01
N PHE A 521 -4.81 32.79 -8.01
CA PHE A 521 -6.24 33.08 -7.81
C PHE A 521 -6.83 32.54 -6.49
N GLY A 522 -6.03 32.46 -5.43
CA GLY A 522 -6.46 31.91 -4.14
C GLY A 522 -6.52 30.38 -4.10
N SER A 523 -6.10 29.71 -5.17
CA SER A 523 -6.12 28.25 -5.31
C SER A 523 -4.72 27.69 -5.49
N ASP A 524 -4.47 26.53 -4.89
CA ASP A 524 -3.28 25.76 -5.17
C ASP A 524 -3.32 25.17 -6.59
N GLY A 525 -2.17 25.19 -7.24
CA GLY A 525 -2.00 24.69 -8.59
C GLY A 525 -0.62 24.12 -8.83
N ASN A 526 -0.45 23.53 -10.00
CA ASN A 526 0.85 23.14 -10.49
C ASN A 526 0.96 23.42 -11.99
N TRP A 527 2.18 23.64 -12.45
CA TRP A 527 2.49 23.68 -13.86
C TRP A 527 3.66 22.75 -14.15
N ARG A 528 3.67 22.22 -15.35
CA ARG A 528 4.63 21.22 -15.78
C ARG A 528 5.03 21.48 -17.23
N LEU A 529 6.32 21.62 -17.46
CA LEU A 529 6.92 21.67 -18.79
C LEU A 529 7.65 20.35 -19.04
N SER A 530 7.36 19.71 -20.16
CA SER A 530 8.09 18.52 -20.64
C SER A 530 8.66 18.80 -22.02
N VAL A 531 9.92 18.46 -22.25
CA VAL A 531 10.60 18.59 -23.55
C VAL A 531 11.22 17.25 -23.89
N PHE A 532 11.08 16.79 -25.14
CA PHE A 532 11.57 15.48 -25.53
C PHE A 532 12.09 15.43 -26.96
N ASP A 533 13.10 14.60 -27.16
CA ASP A 533 13.68 14.24 -28.45
C ASP A 533 14.06 12.76 -28.43
N ARG A 534 13.25 11.93 -29.08
CA ARG A 534 13.28 10.47 -28.97
C ARG A 534 13.55 9.81 -30.32
N PRO A 535 14.08 8.58 -30.35
CA PRO A 535 14.26 7.82 -31.59
C PRO A 535 12.98 7.70 -32.40
N ALA A 536 13.16 7.43 -33.70
CA ALA A 536 12.05 7.12 -34.59
C ALA A 536 11.28 5.88 -34.11
N SER A 537 9.95 5.92 -34.26
CA SER A 537 9.07 4.82 -33.91
C SER A 537 7.92 4.71 -34.90
N LEU A 538 7.20 3.60 -34.86
CA LEU A 538 5.96 3.42 -35.64
C LEU A 538 4.92 4.50 -35.34
N SER A 539 4.86 4.99 -34.10
CA SER A 539 3.91 6.04 -33.69
C SER A 539 4.21 7.43 -34.28
N SER A 540 5.37 7.59 -34.93
CA SER A 540 5.85 8.82 -35.56
C SER A 540 6.24 8.62 -37.03
N ALA A 541 5.62 7.67 -37.74
CA ALA A 541 5.96 7.29 -39.12
C ALA A 541 7.46 7.02 -39.35
N ASN A 542 8.15 6.40 -38.38
CA ASN A 542 9.60 6.21 -38.40
C ASN A 542 10.41 7.51 -38.57
N THR A 543 9.82 8.65 -38.23
CA THR A 543 10.53 9.93 -38.09
C THR A 543 10.86 10.19 -36.63
N ARG A 544 11.90 10.97 -36.37
CA ARG A 544 12.35 11.27 -34.99
C ARG A 544 11.26 12.04 -34.25
N ASN A 545 10.92 11.58 -33.05
CA ASN A 545 9.82 12.14 -32.28
C ASN A 545 10.31 13.28 -31.38
N ARG A 546 9.95 14.53 -31.70
CA ARG A 546 10.44 15.73 -31.01
C ARG A 546 9.28 16.62 -30.61
N GLY A 547 9.37 17.21 -29.43
CA GLY A 547 8.30 18.05 -28.96
C GLY A 547 8.46 18.64 -27.57
N PHE A 548 7.46 19.42 -27.19
CA PHE A 548 7.27 19.91 -25.85
C PHE A 548 5.78 19.89 -25.47
N ASP A 549 5.50 19.82 -24.18
CA ASP A 549 4.17 19.92 -23.59
C ASP A 549 4.25 20.81 -22.34
N LEU A 550 3.41 21.84 -22.30
CA LEU A 550 3.21 22.69 -21.14
C LEU A 550 1.81 22.44 -20.61
N SER A 551 1.71 21.90 -19.40
CA SER A 551 0.45 21.68 -18.70
C SER A 551 0.34 22.52 -17.44
N PHE A 552 -0.88 22.95 -17.13
CA PHE A 552 -1.23 23.79 -16.01
C PHE A 552 -2.47 23.23 -15.35
N SER A 553 -2.51 23.16 -14.02
CA SER A 553 -3.66 22.64 -13.29
C SER A 553 -3.94 23.43 -12.02
N LEU A 554 -5.20 23.77 -11.79
CA LEU A 554 -5.70 24.56 -10.67
C LEU A 554 -6.93 23.94 -10.02
N ALA A 555 -7.03 24.04 -8.70
CA ALA A 555 -8.24 23.73 -7.95
C ALA A 555 -9.22 24.93 -7.95
N LEU A 556 -9.93 25.16 -9.05
CA LEU A 556 -10.90 26.25 -9.23
C LEU A 556 -12.34 25.72 -9.11
N GLY A 557 -13.20 26.38 -8.33
CA GLY A 557 -14.66 26.18 -8.36
C GLY A 557 -15.31 25.58 -7.10
N GLY A 558 -14.54 25.01 -6.18
CA GLY A 558 -15.04 24.48 -4.91
C GLY A 558 -14.21 23.28 -4.40
N PRO A 559 -14.51 22.73 -3.22
CA PRO A 559 -13.82 21.53 -2.72
C PRO A 559 -13.98 20.36 -3.69
N GLY A 560 -12.86 19.74 -4.09
CA GLY A 560 -12.86 18.60 -5.01
C GLY A 560 -12.96 18.96 -6.50
N GLU A 561 -13.02 20.25 -6.87
CA GLU A 561 -13.05 20.70 -8.26
C GLU A 561 -11.65 21.07 -8.78
N ARG A 562 -11.33 20.64 -10.01
CA ARG A 562 -10.02 20.87 -10.62
C ARG A 562 -10.14 21.07 -12.13
N TRP A 563 -9.42 22.07 -12.61
CA TRP A 563 -9.25 22.39 -14.02
C TRP A 563 -7.80 22.15 -14.43
N SER A 564 -7.57 21.64 -15.63
CA SER A 564 -6.23 21.57 -16.21
C SER A 564 -6.24 21.90 -17.69
N ALA A 565 -5.24 22.62 -18.17
CA ALA A 565 -5.04 22.91 -19.57
C ALA A 565 -3.64 22.46 -20.00
N SER A 566 -3.48 21.99 -21.23
CA SER A 566 -2.17 21.73 -21.81
C SER A 566 -2.03 22.30 -23.21
N LEU A 567 -0.81 22.66 -23.59
CA LEU A 567 -0.42 23.18 -24.89
C LEU A 567 0.93 22.58 -25.28
N GLY A 568 1.06 22.07 -26.50
CA GLY A 568 2.28 21.39 -26.91
C GLY A 568 2.45 21.30 -28.42
N SER A 569 3.62 20.81 -28.81
CA SER A 569 3.96 20.46 -30.18
C SER A 569 4.69 19.13 -30.16
N ARG A 570 4.38 18.23 -31.08
CA ARG A 570 4.99 16.89 -31.19
C ARG A 570 5.12 16.46 -32.64
N THR A 571 5.90 15.42 -32.90
CA THR A 571 5.84 14.71 -34.18
C THR A 571 4.52 13.95 -34.29
N SER A 572 3.83 14.07 -35.42
CA SER A 572 2.54 13.48 -35.73
C SER A 572 2.68 11.99 -36.10
N ARG A 573 1.55 11.29 -36.25
CA ARG A 573 1.55 9.89 -36.72
C ARG A 573 2.05 9.77 -38.15
N ASP A 574 1.93 10.83 -38.94
CA ASP A 574 2.36 10.90 -40.34
C ASP A 574 3.78 11.50 -40.47
N GLY A 575 4.47 11.73 -39.34
CA GLY A 575 5.83 12.27 -39.29
C GLY A 575 5.94 13.79 -39.40
N GLU A 576 4.84 14.50 -39.65
CA GLU A 576 4.78 15.96 -39.68
C GLU A 576 4.73 16.60 -38.28
N ARG A 577 4.83 17.92 -38.19
CA ARG A 577 4.67 18.65 -36.92
C ARG A 577 3.18 18.77 -36.55
N ASN A 578 2.81 18.35 -35.34
CA ASN A 578 1.46 18.43 -34.81
C ASN A 578 1.42 19.27 -33.52
N ASN A 579 0.76 20.42 -33.57
CA ASN A 579 0.46 21.23 -32.40
C ASN A 579 -0.81 20.72 -31.72
N ASN A 580 -0.81 20.64 -30.39
CA ASN A 580 -1.95 20.18 -29.64
C ASN A 580 -2.28 21.12 -28.47
N ALA A 581 -3.55 21.10 -28.08
CA ALA A 581 -4.07 21.77 -26.91
C ALA A 581 -5.09 20.85 -26.22
N SER A 582 -5.19 20.90 -24.89
CA SER A 582 -6.25 20.21 -24.17
C SER A 582 -6.77 21.04 -22.99
N LEU A 583 -8.03 20.80 -22.64
CA LEU A 583 -8.69 21.35 -21.46
C LEU A 583 -9.44 20.22 -20.77
N SER A 584 -9.16 20.00 -19.49
CA SER A 584 -9.82 19.01 -18.65
C SER A 584 -10.46 19.66 -17.44
N TYR A 585 -11.59 19.09 -17.04
CA TYR A 585 -12.33 19.41 -15.83
C TYR A 585 -12.56 18.10 -15.06
N SER A 586 -12.37 18.12 -13.75
CA SER A 586 -12.69 16.99 -12.87
C SER A 586 -13.30 17.45 -11.56
N LYS A 587 -14.24 16.67 -11.03
CA LYS A 587 -14.93 16.92 -9.76
C LYS A 587 -15.12 15.64 -8.97
N ASP A 588 -14.68 15.67 -7.71
CA ASP A 588 -15.00 14.65 -6.72
C ASP A 588 -16.35 14.96 -6.06
N LEU A 589 -17.17 13.93 -5.85
CA LEU A 589 -18.51 14.01 -5.29
C LEU A 589 -18.55 13.29 -3.94
N LYS A 590 -19.09 13.94 -2.92
CA LYS A 590 -19.31 13.34 -1.59
C LYS A 590 -20.77 12.93 -1.44
N ASP A 591 -21.01 11.87 -0.66
CA ASP A 591 -22.36 11.36 -0.33
C ASP A 591 -23.23 11.03 -1.55
N HIS A 592 -22.59 10.55 -2.62
CA HIS A 592 -23.24 10.25 -3.89
C HIS A 592 -22.74 8.91 -4.44
N THR A 593 -23.55 8.22 -5.25
CA THR A 593 -23.17 6.95 -5.91
C THR A 593 -21.98 7.14 -6.84
N LEU A 594 -21.97 8.24 -7.61
CA LEU A 594 -20.80 8.70 -8.34
C LEU A 594 -19.75 9.24 -7.37
N GLN A 595 -18.51 8.77 -7.51
CA GLN A 595 -17.37 9.18 -6.68
C GLN A 595 -16.61 10.34 -7.33
N SER A 596 -16.38 10.27 -8.64
CA SER A 596 -15.77 11.37 -9.40
C SER A 596 -16.20 11.39 -10.86
N VAL A 597 -16.18 12.58 -11.45
CA VAL A 597 -16.46 12.83 -12.86
C VAL A 597 -15.34 13.65 -13.48
N ALA A 598 -14.93 13.32 -14.71
CA ALA A 598 -13.92 14.05 -15.44
C ALA A 598 -14.27 14.12 -16.93
N ALA A 599 -13.96 15.26 -17.56
CA ALA A 599 -14.12 15.49 -18.99
C ALA A 599 -12.89 16.22 -19.52
N THR A 600 -12.38 15.80 -20.68
CA THR A 600 -11.28 16.42 -21.41
C THR A 600 -11.72 16.69 -22.84
N ALA A 601 -11.44 17.89 -23.33
CA ALA A 601 -11.46 18.22 -24.75
C ALA A 601 -10.03 18.44 -25.23
N ASN A 602 -9.64 17.83 -26.34
CA ASN A 602 -8.34 18.03 -26.96
C ASN A 602 -8.50 18.46 -28.42
N ILE A 603 -7.59 19.31 -28.89
CA ILE A 603 -7.54 19.78 -30.27
C ILE A 603 -6.13 19.54 -30.77
N ASP A 604 -6.00 18.89 -31.93
CA ASP A 604 -4.72 18.69 -32.60
C ASP A 604 -4.87 18.78 -34.12
N ALA A 605 -3.78 18.54 -34.87
CA ALA A 605 -3.78 18.65 -36.33
C ALA A 605 -4.85 17.79 -37.04
N TYR A 606 -5.40 16.78 -36.36
CA TYR A 606 -6.42 15.89 -36.91
C TYR A 606 -7.85 16.35 -36.61
N GLY A 607 -8.05 17.18 -35.59
CA GLY A 607 -9.35 17.72 -35.23
C GLY A 607 -9.57 17.81 -33.72
N ILE A 608 -10.82 17.65 -33.30
CA ILE A 608 -11.25 17.72 -31.90
C ILE A 608 -11.52 16.32 -31.36
N GLY A 609 -10.83 15.95 -30.29
CA GLY A 609 -11.11 14.77 -29.49
C GLY A 609 -11.82 15.14 -28.18
N LEU A 610 -12.60 14.19 -27.66
CA LEU A 610 -13.31 14.31 -26.38
C LEU A 610 -13.06 13.06 -25.56
N ASN A 611 -12.92 13.19 -24.25
CA ASN A 611 -12.81 12.07 -23.33
C ASN A 611 -13.60 12.37 -22.08
N GLY A 612 -14.33 11.39 -21.58
CA GLY A 612 -15.13 11.49 -20.36
C GLY A 612 -14.93 10.24 -19.52
N ARG A 613 -14.81 10.42 -18.21
CA ARG A 613 -14.69 9.32 -17.24
C ARG A 613 -15.54 9.59 -16.01
N THR A 614 -16.19 8.55 -15.51
CA THR A 614 -16.97 8.60 -14.27
C THR A 614 -16.68 7.37 -13.43
N SER A 615 -16.36 7.55 -12.15
CA SER A 615 -16.24 6.47 -11.18
C SER A 615 -17.48 6.41 -10.28
N PHE A 616 -17.90 5.21 -9.89
CA PHE A 616 -19.05 4.98 -9.03
C PHE A 616 -18.82 3.84 -8.05
N GLN A 617 -19.48 3.94 -6.90
CA GLN A 617 -19.46 2.94 -5.84
C GLN A 617 -20.90 2.69 -5.40
N LEU A 618 -21.39 1.45 -5.58
CA LEU A 618 -22.65 0.96 -5.02
C LEU A 618 -22.33 -0.02 -3.89
N ASP A 619 -23.33 -0.58 -3.22
CA ASP A 619 -23.06 -1.49 -2.09
C ASP A 619 -22.41 -2.80 -2.54
N ALA A 620 -22.87 -3.39 -3.65
CA ALA A 620 -22.45 -4.71 -4.11
C ALA A 620 -21.39 -4.72 -5.22
N PHE A 621 -21.28 -3.63 -5.99
CA PHE A 621 -20.31 -3.49 -7.08
C PHE A 621 -19.82 -2.04 -7.20
N GLY A 622 -18.56 -1.87 -7.58
CA GLY A 622 -17.93 -0.57 -7.81
C GLY A 622 -17.23 -0.59 -9.16
N GLY A 623 -16.93 0.58 -9.71
CA GLY A 623 -16.35 0.61 -11.04
C GLY A 623 -16.14 2.00 -11.62
N ASP A 624 -15.75 2.00 -12.88
CA ASP A 624 -15.63 3.21 -13.68
C ASP A 624 -16.03 2.97 -15.13
N LEU A 625 -16.59 4.02 -15.73
CA LEU A 625 -17.01 4.10 -17.11
C LEU A 625 -16.18 5.19 -17.79
N PHE A 626 -15.72 4.92 -19.01
CA PHE A 626 -15.11 5.95 -19.85
C PHE A 626 -15.70 5.93 -21.27
N LEU A 627 -15.75 7.10 -21.87
CA LEU A 627 -16.21 7.32 -23.25
C LEU A 627 -15.25 8.32 -23.89
N GLN A 628 -14.80 8.04 -25.10
CA GLN A 628 -13.91 8.93 -25.83
C GLN A 628 -14.31 9.00 -27.30
N ARG A 629 -14.02 10.14 -27.90
CA ARG A 629 -14.07 10.40 -29.33
C ARG A 629 -12.67 10.74 -29.78
N SER A 630 -12.12 9.96 -30.69
CA SER A 630 -10.78 10.20 -31.23
C SER A 630 -10.75 11.46 -32.09
N SER A 631 -9.72 12.30 -31.93
CA SER A 631 -9.48 13.44 -32.82
C SER A 631 -9.01 12.99 -34.22
N TYR A 632 -8.52 11.76 -34.34
CA TYR A 632 -7.91 11.24 -35.58
C TYR A 632 -8.95 10.70 -36.56
N ASN A 633 -9.72 9.69 -36.15
CA ASN A 633 -10.73 9.05 -37.01
C ASN A 633 -12.15 9.53 -36.71
N GLY A 634 -12.37 10.33 -35.66
CA GLY A 634 -13.68 10.81 -35.25
C GLY A 634 -14.60 9.76 -34.60
N ASN A 635 -14.14 8.51 -34.46
CA ASN A 635 -14.90 7.41 -33.92
C ASN A 635 -15.06 7.53 -32.41
N PHE A 636 -16.20 7.06 -31.90
CA PHE A 636 -16.46 6.92 -30.48
C PHE A 636 -16.06 5.53 -29.98
N SER A 637 -15.28 5.47 -28.90
CA SER A 637 -14.99 4.24 -28.15
C SER A 637 -15.28 4.46 -26.67
N GLY A 638 -15.37 3.36 -25.92
CA GLY A 638 -15.65 3.42 -24.50
C GLY A 638 -15.44 2.09 -23.82
N GLY A 639 -15.51 2.11 -22.49
CA GLY A 639 -15.36 0.91 -21.70
C GLY A 639 -15.88 1.04 -20.28
N LEU A 640 -16.14 -0.12 -19.70
CA LEU A 640 -16.71 -0.29 -18.36
C LEU A 640 -15.84 -1.26 -17.58
N ASN A 641 -15.42 -0.85 -16.39
CA ASN A 641 -14.75 -1.69 -15.40
C ASN A 641 -15.67 -1.88 -14.20
N LEU A 642 -15.91 -3.11 -13.79
CA LEU A 642 -16.68 -3.49 -12.61
C LEU A 642 -15.85 -4.42 -11.72
N ASP A 643 -15.88 -4.17 -10.42
CA ASP A 643 -15.30 -5.01 -9.37
C ASP A 643 -16.37 -5.34 -8.33
N SER A 644 -16.38 -6.59 -7.87
CA SER A 644 -17.25 -7.04 -6.79
C SER A 644 -16.59 -8.16 -6.00
N THR A 645 -16.70 -8.09 -4.68
CA THR A 645 -16.21 -9.10 -3.75
C THR A 645 -17.38 -9.80 -3.07
N VAL A 646 -17.40 -11.12 -3.10
CA VAL A 646 -18.34 -11.98 -2.37
C VAL A 646 -17.56 -12.75 -1.31
N ALA A 647 -18.00 -12.68 -0.06
CA ALA A 647 -17.40 -13.39 1.05
C ALA A 647 -18.39 -14.36 1.69
N LEU A 648 -17.87 -15.51 2.10
CA LEU A 648 -18.61 -16.62 2.67
C LEU A 648 -17.96 -17.07 3.98
N SER A 649 -18.76 -17.14 5.04
CA SER A 649 -18.37 -17.68 6.35
C SER A 649 -19.46 -18.62 6.84
N GLY A 650 -19.21 -19.93 6.81
CA GLY A 650 -20.23 -20.94 7.09
C GLY A 650 -21.44 -20.80 6.16
N SER A 651 -22.63 -20.55 6.71
CA SER A 651 -23.88 -20.32 5.96
C SER A 651 -24.19 -18.84 5.67
N LYS A 652 -23.24 -17.94 5.92
CA LYS A 652 -23.43 -16.49 5.77
C LYS A 652 -22.66 -15.99 4.54
N LEU A 653 -23.35 -15.25 3.69
CA LEU A 653 -22.84 -14.67 2.44
C LEU A 653 -22.99 -13.16 2.50
N ALA A 654 -21.91 -12.41 2.24
CA ALA A 654 -21.94 -10.97 2.03
C ALA A 654 -21.36 -10.64 0.64
N MET A 655 -21.93 -9.63 -0.02
CA MET A 655 -21.43 -9.10 -1.29
C MET A 655 -21.14 -7.61 -1.09
N THR A 656 -19.99 -7.15 -1.60
CA THR A 656 -19.54 -5.78 -1.44
C THR A 656 -18.79 -5.29 -2.67
N SER A 657 -18.87 -3.99 -2.91
CA SER A 657 -18.02 -3.26 -3.86
C SER A 657 -16.64 -2.90 -3.30
N GLN A 658 -16.42 -3.10 -2.00
CA GLN A 658 -15.12 -2.88 -1.40
C GLN A 658 -14.15 -3.96 -1.91
N PRO A 659 -12.91 -3.58 -2.29
CA PRO A 659 -11.93 -4.56 -2.67
C PRO A 659 -11.68 -5.51 -1.49
N GLY A 660 -11.70 -6.82 -1.73
CA GLY A 660 -11.25 -7.82 -0.76
C GLY A 660 -9.81 -7.48 -0.34
N GLY A 661 -9.65 -6.92 0.86
CA GLY A 661 -8.44 -6.23 1.30
C GLY A 661 -7.20 -7.13 1.47
N GLN A 662 -6.52 -7.03 2.61
CA GLN A 662 -5.24 -7.71 2.85
C GLN A 662 -5.38 -9.22 3.16
N GLY A 663 -6.26 -9.91 2.45
CA GLY A 663 -6.33 -11.36 2.37
C GLY A 663 -7.34 -12.05 3.28
N ALA A 664 -8.04 -11.36 4.18
CA ALA A 664 -9.08 -11.94 5.04
C ALA A 664 -10.29 -10.97 5.19
N GLY A 665 -11.39 -11.45 5.77
CA GLY A 665 -12.61 -10.65 5.93
C GLY A 665 -13.44 -10.97 7.16
N LEU A 666 -14.33 -10.04 7.53
CA LEU A 666 -15.33 -10.24 8.58
C LEU A 666 -16.72 -9.89 8.03
N ILE A 667 -17.65 -10.84 8.09
CA ILE A 667 -19.08 -10.59 7.85
C ILE A 667 -19.71 -10.16 9.16
N VAL A 668 -20.35 -8.99 9.15
CA VAL A 668 -21.00 -8.40 10.33
C VAL A 668 -22.47 -8.14 10.04
N ASP A 669 -23.36 -8.86 10.72
CA ASP A 669 -24.79 -8.55 10.72
C ASP A 669 -25.07 -7.51 11.83
N VAL A 670 -25.52 -6.32 11.45
CA VAL A 670 -25.93 -5.23 12.35
C VAL A 670 -27.45 -5.27 12.53
N GLU A 671 -27.89 -5.64 13.72
CA GLU A 671 -29.29 -5.53 14.14
C GLU A 671 -29.51 -4.21 14.87
N SER A 672 -30.36 -3.34 14.31
CA SER A 672 -30.73 -2.05 14.91
C SER A 672 -32.24 -1.97 15.11
N ASP A 673 -32.64 -1.56 16.31
CA ASP A 673 -34.01 -1.20 16.68
C ASP A 673 -34.35 0.28 16.40
N VAL A 674 -33.38 1.05 15.90
CA VAL A 674 -33.53 2.45 15.52
C VAL A 674 -33.23 2.60 14.03
N ALA A 675 -34.10 3.31 13.32
CA ALA A 675 -33.99 3.57 11.89
C ALA A 675 -32.80 4.49 11.56
N ASP A 676 -32.17 4.26 10.40
CA ASP A 676 -31.19 5.14 9.75
C ASP A 676 -29.98 5.57 10.59
N ILE A 677 -29.36 4.62 11.31
CA ILE A 677 -28.07 4.88 11.97
C ILE A 677 -26.96 4.07 11.30
N ASP A 678 -25.99 4.82 10.77
CA ASP A 678 -24.73 4.30 10.27
C ASP A 678 -23.75 4.09 11.44
N LEU A 679 -23.13 2.92 11.47
CA LEU A 679 -22.02 2.64 12.39
C LEU A 679 -20.71 2.72 11.62
N ARG A 680 -19.60 2.80 12.36
CA ARG A 680 -18.25 2.71 11.84
C ARG A 680 -17.55 1.51 12.48
N ALA A 681 -16.86 0.75 11.65
CA ALA A 681 -15.96 -0.30 12.08
C ALA A 681 -14.51 0.15 11.85
N ASP A 682 -13.76 0.32 12.92
CA ASP A 682 -12.35 0.71 12.89
C ASP A 682 -11.48 -0.50 13.20
N ASP A 683 -10.65 -0.91 12.24
CA ASP A 683 -9.53 -1.81 12.49
C ASP A 683 -8.36 -0.96 13.01
N LEU A 684 -7.71 -1.44 14.07
CA LEU A 684 -6.50 -0.84 14.65
C LEU A 684 -5.31 -0.78 13.66
N SER A 685 -5.44 -1.33 12.45
CA SER A 685 -4.52 -1.10 11.33
C SER A 685 -4.71 0.25 10.61
N GLY A 686 -5.74 1.03 10.96
CA GLY A 686 -6.09 2.30 10.34
C GLY A 686 -7.13 2.21 9.23
N SER A 687 -7.74 1.03 9.01
CA SER A 687 -8.85 0.87 8.07
C SER A 687 -10.19 1.13 8.77
N SER A 688 -11.06 1.91 8.16
CA SER A 688 -12.41 2.19 8.64
C SER A 688 -13.45 1.82 7.59
N THR A 689 -14.51 1.12 7.98
CA THR A 689 -15.65 0.76 7.13
C THR A 689 -16.95 1.24 7.75
N VAL A 690 -17.77 1.97 6.99
CA VAL A 690 -19.14 2.32 7.41
C VAL A 690 -20.02 1.07 7.33
N LEU A 691 -20.79 0.80 8.38
CA LEU A 691 -21.73 -0.30 8.47
C LEU A 691 -23.16 0.23 8.47
N ARG A 692 -24.00 -0.37 7.63
CA ARG A 692 -25.44 -0.09 7.59
C ARG A 692 -26.22 -1.17 8.35
N PRO A 693 -27.49 -0.93 8.75
CA PRO A 693 -28.35 -2.00 9.23
C PRO A 693 -28.41 -3.17 8.25
N GLY A 694 -28.29 -4.40 8.74
CA GLY A 694 -28.19 -5.60 7.92
C GLY A 694 -26.76 -6.13 7.78
N ARG A 695 -26.46 -6.79 6.68
CA ARG A 695 -25.20 -7.53 6.50
C ARG A 695 -24.14 -6.67 5.83
N ASN A 696 -22.98 -6.59 6.47
CA ASN A 696 -21.82 -5.83 6.02
C ASN A 696 -20.60 -6.74 5.89
N PHE A 697 -19.62 -6.29 5.10
CA PHE A 697 -18.31 -6.93 4.99
C PHE A 697 -17.22 -5.92 5.37
N ILE A 698 -16.30 -6.35 6.22
CA ILE A 698 -15.15 -5.56 6.67
C ILE A 698 -13.87 -6.26 6.19
N PRO A 699 -13.09 -5.65 5.28
CA PRO A 699 -11.79 -6.18 4.89
C PRO A 699 -10.81 -6.08 6.08
N ILE A 700 -10.10 -7.16 6.37
CA ILE A 700 -9.11 -7.22 7.45
C ILE A 700 -7.80 -7.84 6.96
N THR A 701 -6.70 -7.56 7.65
CA THR A 701 -5.38 -8.13 7.32
C THR A 701 -5.27 -9.59 7.77
N ALA A 702 -4.96 -10.49 6.84
CA ALA A 702 -4.69 -11.89 7.14
C ALA A 702 -3.49 -12.05 8.09
N TYR A 703 -3.51 -13.10 8.90
CA TYR A 703 -2.54 -13.48 9.93
C TYR A 703 -2.37 -12.51 11.09
N LYS A 704 -2.75 -11.24 10.92
CA LYS A 704 -2.74 -10.26 12.01
C LYS A 704 -3.69 -10.68 13.12
N ASN A 705 -3.19 -10.71 14.36
CA ASN A 705 -3.99 -10.79 15.56
C ASN A 705 -4.35 -9.36 16.00
N SER A 706 -5.60 -8.95 15.79
CA SER A 706 -6.06 -7.59 16.05
C SER A 706 -7.54 -7.61 16.41
N SER A 707 -8.14 -6.43 16.54
CA SER A 707 -9.56 -6.27 16.79
C SER A 707 -10.16 -5.15 15.97
N VAL A 708 -11.43 -5.32 15.63
CA VAL A 708 -12.28 -4.28 15.05
C VAL A 708 -13.12 -3.68 16.17
N SER A 709 -13.06 -2.36 16.35
CA SER A 709 -13.98 -1.60 17.21
C SER A 709 -15.16 -1.08 16.42
N PHE A 710 -16.33 -1.03 17.06
CA PHE A 710 -17.56 -0.54 16.47
C PHE A 710 -17.99 0.72 17.20
N ASP A 711 -18.20 1.80 16.44
CA ASP A 711 -18.59 3.11 16.96
C ASP A 711 -19.72 3.72 16.10
N PHE A 712 -20.30 4.82 16.53
CA PHE A 712 -21.28 5.57 15.76
C PHE A 712 -20.58 6.40 14.68
N GLN A 713 -21.19 6.47 13.48
CA GLN A 713 -20.70 7.33 12.42
C GLN A 713 -21.14 8.78 12.70
N GLY A 714 -20.19 9.71 12.81
CA GLY A 714 -20.46 11.14 13.01
C GLY A 714 -20.14 11.65 14.43
N THR A 715 -20.60 12.86 14.76
CA THR A 715 -20.36 13.50 16.06
C THR A 715 -21.58 13.46 16.99
N ASP A 716 -22.76 13.17 16.45
CA ASP A 716 -24.00 13.05 17.21
C ASP A 716 -24.19 11.61 17.71
N VAL A 717 -23.80 11.36 18.96
CA VAL A 717 -23.92 10.04 19.59
C VAL A 717 -25.36 9.81 20.06
N PRO A 718 -26.12 8.86 19.47
CA PRO A 718 -27.45 8.53 19.96
C PRO A 718 -27.35 7.82 21.32
N ALA A 719 -28.39 7.93 22.15
CA ALA A 719 -28.51 7.16 23.39
C ALA A 719 -28.78 5.67 23.10
N ALA A 720 -27.74 4.96 22.65
CA ALA A 720 -27.77 3.54 22.37
C ALA A 720 -26.40 2.89 22.64
N ALA A 721 -26.42 1.61 23.01
CA ALA A 721 -25.22 0.84 23.23
C ALA A 721 -25.00 -0.16 22.10
N ILE A 722 -23.76 -0.27 21.62
CA ILE A 722 -23.33 -1.27 20.64
C ILE A 722 -22.80 -2.49 21.40
N GLN A 723 -23.36 -3.67 21.14
CA GLN A 723 -22.94 -4.90 21.81
C GLN A 723 -22.66 -6.05 20.81
N PRO A 724 -21.44 -6.59 20.77
CA PRO A 724 -20.23 -6.13 21.48
C PRO A 724 -19.63 -4.86 20.84
N PRO A 725 -18.97 -3.97 21.62
CA PRO A 725 -18.33 -2.76 21.08
C PRO A 725 -17.02 -3.05 20.33
N ARG A 726 -16.44 -4.25 20.51
CA ARG A 726 -15.20 -4.67 19.84
C ARG A 726 -15.23 -6.18 19.61
N THR A 727 -14.58 -6.63 18.55
CA THR A 727 -14.37 -8.04 18.26
C THR A 727 -12.93 -8.31 17.84
N ARG A 728 -12.33 -9.37 18.39
CA ARG A 728 -11.01 -9.88 17.96
C ARG A 728 -11.11 -10.76 16.71
N TYR A 729 -10.06 -10.72 15.89
CA TYR A 729 -9.86 -11.60 14.75
C TYR A 729 -8.41 -12.06 14.67
N HIS A 730 -8.23 -13.29 14.17
CA HIS A 730 -6.94 -13.86 13.80
C HIS A 730 -7.21 -14.95 12.76
N LEU A 731 -7.10 -14.62 11.47
CA LEU A 731 -7.56 -15.47 10.36
C LEU A 731 -6.45 -15.69 9.34
N ASN A 732 -6.41 -16.86 8.70
CA ASN A 732 -5.52 -17.07 7.56
C ASN A 732 -6.01 -16.29 6.33
N LYS A 733 -5.16 -16.25 5.31
CA LYS A 733 -5.57 -15.80 3.98
C LYS A 733 -6.75 -16.64 3.47
N GLY A 734 -7.74 -15.98 2.87
CA GLY A 734 -9.03 -16.54 2.47
C GLY A 734 -10.01 -16.78 3.63
N GLY A 735 -9.60 -16.56 4.88
CA GLY A 735 -10.45 -16.74 6.05
C GLY A 735 -11.49 -15.63 6.18
N VAL A 736 -12.71 -16.02 6.54
CA VAL A 736 -13.82 -15.08 6.74
C VAL A 736 -14.48 -15.37 8.08
N GLY A 737 -14.42 -14.41 9.01
CA GLY A 737 -15.15 -14.49 10.27
C GLY A 737 -16.62 -14.07 10.12
N TYR A 738 -17.48 -14.51 11.03
CA TYR A 738 -18.85 -14.01 11.14
C TYR A 738 -19.12 -13.45 12.54
N ARG A 739 -19.77 -12.29 12.62
CA ARG A 739 -20.23 -11.68 13.88
C ARG A 739 -21.60 -11.07 13.72
N LYS A 740 -22.30 -11.02 14.84
CA LYS A 740 -23.57 -10.33 14.98
C LYS A 740 -23.40 -9.23 16.01
N ILE A 741 -23.82 -8.03 15.66
CA ILE A 741 -23.81 -6.87 16.55
C ILE A 741 -25.26 -6.47 16.76
N ARG A 742 -25.61 -6.26 18.03
CA ARG A 742 -26.91 -5.74 18.41
C ARG A 742 -26.75 -4.34 18.94
N ARG A 743 -27.72 -3.52 18.57
CA ARG A 743 -28.04 -2.30 19.26
C ARG A 743 -29.29 -2.53 20.09
N ASN A 744 -29.25 -2.09 21.34
CA ASN A 744 -30.44 -1.98 22.16
C ASN A 744 -30.64 -0.49 22.50
N GLY A 745 -31.83 0.03 22.24
CA GLY A 745 -32.32 1.24 22.90
C GLY A 745 -32.40 0.99 24.41
N GLU A 746 -32.01 1.97 25.21
CA GLU A 746 -32.10 1.85 26.66
C GLU A 746 -33.57 1.66 27.09
N PRO A 747 -33.94 0.59 27.82
CA PRO A 747 -35.30 0.45 28.30
C PRO A 747 -35.56 1.48 29.41
N GLN A 748 -36.26 2.57 29.08
CA GLN A 748 -36.66 3.64 30.01
C GLN A 748 -37.49 3.18 31.24
N HIS A 749 -37.79 1.89 31.41
CA HIS A 749 -38.70 1.40 32.44
C HIS A 749 -38.07 0.90 33.75
N GLN A 750 -36.74 0.80 33.89
CA GLN A 750 -36.14 0.33 35.16
C GLN A 750 -35.64 1.44 36.11
N HIS A 751 -35.46 2.68 35.65
CA HIS A 751 -34.99 3.77 36.52
C HIS A 751 -36.07 4.37 37.44
N ARG A 752 -37.37 4.15 37.16
CA ARG A 752 -38.47 4.70 37.98
C ARG A 752 -38.71 3.97 39.31
N LYS A 753 -38.18 2.77 39.53
CA LYS A 753 -38.36 2.04 40.81
C LYS A 753 -37.27 2.29 41.86
N ARG A 754 -36.05 2.69 41.46
CA ARG A 754 -34.97 3.00 42.42
C ARG A 754 -35.08 4.40 43.05
N PHE A 755 -35.70 5.36 42.37
CA PHE A 755 -35.88 6.73 42.91
C PHE A 755 -36.99 6.87 43.97
N ARG A 756 -37.90 5.90 44.10
CA ARG A 756 -38.99 5.96 45.09
C ARG A 756 -38.61 5.44 46.49
N LEU A 757 -37.47 4.76 46.64
CA LEU A 757 -37.00 4.22 47.92
C LEU A 757 -36.01 5.13 48.66
N TYR A 758 -35.33 6.05 47.97
CA TYR A 758 -34.42 7.02 48.60
C TYR A 758 -35.12 8.30 49.11
N GLY A 759 -36.27 8.67 48.53
CA GLY A 759 -37.01 9.89 48.93
C GLY A 759 -37.71 9.83 50.30
N ARG A 760 -37.94 8.64 50.87
CA ARG A 760 -38.61 8.50 52.18
C ARG A 760 -37.67 8.52 53.39
N ARG A 761 -36.35 8.33 53.20
CA ARG A 761 -35.37 8.42 54.30
C ARG A 761 -34.85 9.85 54.55
N ALA A 762 -34.90 10.73 53.56
CA ALA A 762 -34.41 12.11 53.70
C ALA A 762 -35.37 13.07 54.44
N GLN A 763 -36.67 12.78 54.50
CA GLN A 763 -37.66 13.63 55.19
C GLN A 763 -37.77 13.39 56.70
N LEU A 764 -37.20 12.31 57.23
CA LEU A 764 -37.23 11.99 58.67
C LEU A 764 -36.01 12.54 59.45
N VAL A 765 -34.91 12.84 58.77
CA VAL A 765 -33.69 13.38 59.41
C VAL A 765 -33.72 14.92 59.49
N PHE A 766 -34.45 15.59 58.59
CA PHE A 766 -34.55 17.06 58.57
C PHE A 766 -35.50 17.66 59.63
N LYS A 767 -36.39 16.86 60.23
CA LYS A 767 -37.31 17.33 61.29
C LYS A 767 -36.73 17.25 62.72
N ALA A 768 -35.60 16.57 62.94
CA ALA A 768 -34.99 16.44 64.26
C ALA A 768 -33.83 17.42 64.52
N GLY A 769 -33.32 18.12 63.49
CA GLY A 769 -32.16 19.02 63.59
C GLY A 769 -32.46 20.51 63.80
N VAL A 770 -33.73 20.94 63.71
CA VAL A 770 -34.10 22.37 63.67
C VAL A 770 -34.62 22.89 65.02
N GLN A 771 -34.60 22.08 66.08
CA GLN A 771 -35.16 22.44 67.40
C GLN A 771 -34.12 22.86 68.45
N ARG A 772 -32.85 23.09 68.09
CA ARG A 772 -31.78 23.33 69.10
C ARG A 772 -30.92 24.58 68.93
N TRP A 773 -31.24 25.50 68.01
CA TRP A 773 -30.46 26.72 67.79
C TRP A 773 -31.36 27.93 67.55
N GLN A 774 -32.15 28.32 68.56
CA GLN A 774 -32.73 29.66 68.70
C GLN A 774 -32.84 30.00 70.20
N GLN A 775 -31.74 30.44 70.80
CA GLN A 775 -31.73 31.33 71.97
C GLN A 775 -30.63 32.37 71.75
N HIS A 776 -30.97 33.63 72.08
CA HIS A 776 -30.24 34.89 71.88
C HIS A 776 -30.45 35.58 70.52
N GLY A 777 -31.41 36.53 70.53
CA GLY A 777 -31.54 37.62 69.56
C GLY A 777 -30.44 38.68 69.74
N VAL A 778 -30.41 39.81 69.02
CA VAL A 778 -31.50 40.78 68.81
C VAL A 778 -31.05 41.84 67.77
N CYS A 779 -31.97 42.22 66.85
CA CYS A 779 -32.19 43.50 66.12
C CYS A 779 -31.08 44.12 65.24
N ALA A 780 -31.33 44.83 64.12
CA ALA A 780 -32.52 45.55 63.64
C ALA A 780 -32.43 45.93 62.12
N TYR A 781 -33.61 46.03 61.46
CA TYR A 781 -34.06 46.96 60.38
C TYR A 781 -33.24 47.16 59.07
N PHE A 782 -33.78 47.48 57.87
CA PHE A 782 -35.06 47.34 57.14
C PHE A 782 -34.83 47.95 55.72
N ASN A 783 -35.40 47.33 54.68
CA ASN A 783 -35.90 47.86 53.38
C ASN A 783 -35.08 48.52 52.24
N SER A 784 -35.29 47.89 51.06
CA SER A 784 -35.91 48.44 49.82
C SER A 784 -35.05 48.98 48.67
N GLY A 785 -35.39 48.53 47.44
CA GLY A 785 -35.68 49.46 46.34
C GLY A 785 -34.89 49.38 45.02
N ASN A 786 -35.34 48.50 44.11
CA ASN A 786 -35.68 48.76 42.68
C ASN A 786 -34.77 49.50 41.66
N ARG A 787 -34.75 48.88 40.45
CA ARG A 787 -34.93 49.44 39.06
C ARG A 787 -33.74 49.78 38.12
N LEU A 788 -33.74 49.03 37.01
CA LEU A 788 -33.81 49.41 35.56
C LEU A 788 -32.73 50.29 34.87
N GLN A 789 -32.18 49.76 33.76
CA GLN A 789 -32.18 50.26 32.35
C GLN A 789 -31.28 49.32 31.51
N ALA A 790 -31.63 48.66 30.40
CA ALA A 790 -32.32 48.98 29.13
C ALA A 790 -31.51 49.86 28.15
N GLY A 791 -31.08 49.27 27.03
CA GLY A 791 -30.54 49.96 25.86
C GLY A 791 -30.29 49.01 24.67
N ARG A 792 -31.17 49.06 23.67
CA ARG A 792 -31.22 48.28 22.41
C ARG A 792 -31.48 49.30 21.29
N HIS A 793 -30.96 49.08 20.06
CA HIS A 793 -31.44 49.58 18.73
C HIS A 793 -30.24 49.80 17.76
N THR A 794 -30.23 49.56 16.43
CA THR A 794 -31.09 48.87 15.44
C THR A 794 -30.34 48.70 14.08
N ARG A 795 -30.90 47.83 13.22
CA ARG A 795 -30.60 47.50 11.80
C ARG A 795 -30.59 48.67 10.78
N ARG A 796 -29.92 48.51 9.61
CA ARG A 796 -30.51 48.25 8.24
C ARG A 796 -29.54 48.37 7.03
N SER A 797 -29.73 47.46 6.05
CA SER A 797 -29.64 47.56 4.56
C SER A 797 -28.25 47.77 3.90
N ALA A 798 -27.93 47.40 2.64
CA ALA A 798 -28.61 46.81 1.46
C ALA A 798 -27.54 46.26 0.47
N ALA A 799 -28.00 45.63 -0.61
CA ALA A 799 -27.31 44.96 -1.73
C ALA A 799 -26.12 45.67 -2.42
N GLN A 800 -25.14 44.87 -2.86
CA GLN A 800 -24.75 44.65 -4.26
C GLN A 800 -24.02 43.30 -4.40
#